data_AF-A0A0D2IN93-F1
#
_entry.id   AF-A0A0D2IN93-F1
#
_cell.length_a   1.000
_cell.length_b   1.000
_cell.length_c   1.000
_cell.angle_alpha   90.00
_cell.angle_beta   90.00
_cell.angle_gamma   90.00
#
_symmetry.space_group_name_H-M   'P 1'
#
loop_
_entity.id
_entity.type
_entity.pdbx_description
1 polymer ?
#
loop_
_entity_poly.entity_id
_entity_poly.type
_entity_poly.pdbx_seq_one_letter_code
_entity_poly.pdbx_strand_id
1 'polypeptide(L)'
;MNILNQSYTYGRSPLTPDSRSQPLHIFLFGGQISHSLSPTINSTLFKSAGVSWNYDLCETTSAQRFTAVLHQPDCIGASVTMPNKVTFIPLLDDLTDDARTVGAVNTVFIRLDRQGSRKYIGTNTDCMGVRETLLNNSPGIIQIANCQPALVVGAGGAARSAIYALWKWFSPSEIYLVNRLKSEVDDLISGMEKTIPDIKLRHIDVVENTNHLPAPRVVVGTVPDGRPREPGEILAWRICEAFLQNRQGNGAVLDMCYHPERTRLLELAEINGWTTIPGTEVLPITLKLSGKVIPNRIYRTPLSEYASTYDENDIEKTGIPRPRYAELYQELADGGAGLICFGNIPIDRDNLENYNNAVLDPRNPWDPVSAFAPAIKAAKSRGAICLPQLQFPGRQVPEFLNKNPKSASDVQLEPCLNKTYGKPTALTKAEIKELVGRYVWASEVLAKAGADGIILHGAHGYILNQFLSPLTNRRTDEYGGSLENRARFILEIVNAIKSKLPLDRFVIAVKFNCHDFIEGGQSFAEQCVVIKWLEDAGVDFFDISGGTYASPAWRGNIMKELAERPSQKMRGSYFIEWAQEMKKVLSRAVMGTTGGWRDSHRMAEAVERGDVDMVGLGRTLREDPDFVNKAIKGEIRLSKL
;
A
#
# COMPACT_ATOMS: atom_id res chain seq x y z
N MET A 1 -1.51 -7.84 -15.56
CA MET A 1 -0.53 -8.46 -16.48
C MET A 1 0.74 -8.74 -15.68
N ASN A 2 1.28 -9.96 -15.70
CA ASN A 2 2.48 -10.31 -14.93
C ASN A 2 3.70 -10.30 -15.87
N ILE A 3 4.38 -9.15 -15.98
CA ILE A 3 5.54 -8.93 -16.86
C ILE A 3 6.67 -9.94 -16.59
N LEU A 4 6.83 -10.37 -15.34
CA LEU A 4 7.81 -11.39 -14.99
C LEU A 4 7.47 -12.73 -15.64
N ASN A 5 6.21 -13.16 -15.62
CA ASN A 5 5.79 -14.39 -16.28
C ASN A 5 6.00 -14.31 -17.80
N GLN A 6 5.63 -13.19 -18.42
CA GLN A 6 5.83 -12.96 -19.86
C GLN A 6 7.32 -12.99 -20.21
N SER A 7 8.21 -12.47 -19.35
CA SER A 7 9.63 -12.45 -19.65
C SER A 7 10.27 -13.83 -19.83
N TYR A 8 9.67 -14.91 -19.29
CA TYR A 8 10.20 -16.28 -19.46
C TYR A 8 9.97 -16.84 -20.86
N THR A 9 9.08 -16.26 -21.67
CA THR A 9 8.94 -16.66 -23.08
C THR A 9 10.16 -16.31 -23.91
N TYR A 10 10.96 -15.34 -23.46
CA TYR A 10 12.19 -14.87 -24.11
C TYR A 10 13.47 -15.58 -23.62
N GLY A 11 13.33 -16.55 -22.72
CA GLY A 11 14.46 -17.35 -22.21
C GLY A 11 14.56 -17.38 -20.69
N ARG A 12 15.68 -17.89 -20.19
CA ARG A 12 15.95 -18.01 -18.74
C ARG A 12 16.62 -16.75 -18.19
N SER A 13 16.59 -16.57 -16.87
CA SER A 13 17.30 -15.47 -16.20
C SER A 13 18.82 -15.60 -16.40
N PRO A 14 19.54 -14.51 -16.69
CA PRO A 14 21.01 -14.49 -16.65
C PRO A 14 21.54 -14.49 -15.21
N LEU A 15 20.70 -14.17 -14.24
CA LEU A 15 21.05 -14.13 -12.83
C LEU A 15 20.91 -15.51 -12.20
N THR A 16 21.90 -15.85 -11.39
CA THR A 16 21.93 -17.06 -10.54
C THR A 16 21.79 -16.64 -9.07
N PRO A 17 21.61 -17.58 -8.12
CA PRO A 17 21.61 -17.23 -6.70
C PRO A 17 22.86 -16.45 -6.26
N ASP A 18 24.03 -16.75 -6.83
CA ASP A 18 25.30 -16.08 -6.54
C ASP A 18 25.34 -14.64 -7.05
N SER A 19 24.54 -14.30 -8.07
CA SER A 19 24.46 -12.94 -8.61
C SER A 19 23.99 -11.91 -7.58
N ARG A 20 23.39 -12.32 -6.46
CA ARG A 20 22.96 -11.41 -5.39
C ARG A 20 24.14 -10.71 -4.72
N SER A 21 25.28 -11.36 -4.55
CA SER A 21 26.48 -10.77 -3.92
C SER A 21 27.46 -10.16 -4.92
N GLN A 22 27.20 -10.27 -6.22
CA GLN A 22 28.05 -9.71 -7.27
C GLN A 22 27.73 -8.23 -7.50
N PRO A 23 28.75 -7.39 -7.76
CA PRO A 23 28.56 -6.00 -8.14
C PRO A 23 28.03 -5.93 -9.57
N LEU A 24 26.71 -5.93 -9.73
CA LEU A 24 26.02 -5.87 -11.02
C LEU A 24 25.35 -4.51 -11.18
N HIS A 25 25.08 -4.13 -12.42
CA HIS A 25 24.68 -2.77 -12.75
C HIS A 25 23.37 -2.75 -13.52
N ILE A 26 22.51 -1.79 -13.21
CA ILE A 26 21.36 -1.42 -14.02
C ILE A 26 21.53 0.04 -14.39
N PHE A 27 21.42 0.38 -15.67
CA PHE A 27 21.66 1.74 -16.12
C PHE A 27 20.35 2.43 -16.49
N LEU A 28 20.20 3.70 -16.09
CA LEU A 28 19.25 4.61 -16.69
C LEU A 28 19.94 5.38 -17.82
N PHE A 29 19.44 5.18 -19.04
CA PHE A 29 19.88 5.88 -20.24
C PHE A 29 18.93 7.00 -20.61
N GLY A 30 19.45 8.16 -20.96
CA GLY A 30 18.68 9.34 -21.33
C GLY A 30 19.57 10.55 -21.61
N GLY A 31 19.00 11.61 -22.17
CA GLY A 31 19.67 12.90 -22.32
C GLY A 31 19.21 13.85 -21.22
N GLN A 32 20.14 14.61 -20.62
CA GLN A 32 19.84 15.58 -19.54
C GLN A 32 19.17 14.93 -18.31
N ILE A 33 19.73 13.80 -17.86
CA ILE A 33 19.20 12.99 -16.75
C ILE A 33 20.02 13.10 -15.47
N SER A 34 21.03 13.98 -15.44
CA SER A 34 21.86 14.23 -14.24
C SER A 34 21.05 14.57 -12.98
N HIS A 35 19.83 15.10 -13.13
CA HIS A 35 18.91 15.43 -12.03
C HIS A 35 17.98 14.29 -11.63
N SER A 36 18.02 13.14 -12.32
CA SER A 36 17.10 12.03 -12.08
C SER A 36 17.32 11.43 -10.69
N LEU A 37 16.22 11.24 -9.95
CA LEU A 37 16.21 10.54 -8.67
C LEU A 37 16.23 9.02 -8.81
N SER A 38 16.10 8.48 -10.03
CA SER A 38 16.03 7.03 -10.26
C SER A 38 17.23 6.24 -9.73
N PRO A 39 18.49 6.72 -9.86
CA PRO A 39 19.66 6.09 -9.23
C PRO A 39 19.53 5.98 -7.72
N THR A 40 19.12 7.06 -7.07
CA THR A 40 18.93 7.09 -5.63
C THR A 40 17.81 6.13 -5.22
N ILE A 41 16.66 6.17 -5.89
CA ILE A 41 15.51 5.30 -5.61
C ILE A 41 15.90 3.83 -5.78
N ASN A 42 16.43 3.44 -6.94
CA ASN A 42 16.69 2.04 -7.26
C ASN A 42 17.94 1.49 -6.56
N SER A 43 19.00 2.28 -6.37
CA SER A 43 20.16 1.83 -5.58
C SER A 43 19.77 1.59 -4.12
N THR A 44 18.81 2.35 -3.59
CA THR A 44 18.24 2.07 -2.26
C THR A 44 17.43 0.78 -2.26
N LEU A 45 16.62 0.53 -3.30
CA LEU A 45 15.89 -0.74 -3.49
C LEU A 45 16.82 -1.96 -3.68
N PHE A 46 18.00 -1.80 -4.26
CA PHE A 46 18.98 -2.89 -4.38
C PHE A 46 19.65 -3.20 -3.05
N LYS A 47 20.09 -2.17 -2.32
CA LYS A 47 20.63 -2.32 -0.96
C LYS A 47 19.62 -2.97 -0.02
N SER A 48 18.35 -2.56 -0.13
CA SER A 48 17.17 -3.16 0.52
C SER A 48 17.04 -4.66 0.31
N ALA A 49 17.09 -5.09 -0.96
CA ALA A 49 16.91 -6.49 -1.35
C ALA A 49 18.11 -7.40 -0.99
N GLY A 50 19.11 -6.84 -0.31
CA GLY A 50 20.36 -7.51 0.03
C GLY A 50 21.16 -7.91 -1.20
N VAL A 51 21.03 -7.15 -2.29
CA VAL A 51 21.79 -7.38 -3.51
C VAL A 51 22.86 -6.30 -3.68
N SER A 52 24.04 -6.71 -4.13
CA SER A 52 25.18 -5.82 -4.36
C SER A 52 25.07 -5.04 -5.69
N TRP A 53 23.85 -4.79 -6.16
CA TRP A 53 23.62 -4.16 -7.46
C TRP A 53 23.60 -2.65 -7.35
N ASN A 54 24.01 -1.97 -8.41
CA ASN A 54 24.00 -0.52 -8.53
C ASN A 54 23.01 -0.07 -9.60
N TYR A 55 22.39 1.08 -9.38
CA TYR A 55 21.59 1.75 -10.41
C TYR A 55 22.28 3.04 -10.82
N ASP A 56 22.82 3.07 -12.04
CA ASP A 56 23.73 4.11 -12.50
C ASP A 56 23.11 4.99 -13.59
N LEU A 57 23.53 6.25 -13.65
CA LEU A 57 23.19 7.13 -14.77
C LEU A 57 24.17 6.91 -15.91
N CYS A 58 23.63 6.67 -17.09
CA CYS A 58 24.36 6.79 -18.33
C CYS A 58 23.73 7.89 -19.18
N GLU A 59 24.11 9.14 -18.94
CA GLU A 59 23.65 10.26 -19.75
C GLU A 59 24.24 10.15 -21.17
N THR A 60 23.39 9.77 -22.13
CA THR A 60 23.78 9.57 -23.52
C THR A 60 22.57 9.54 -24.44
N THR A 61 22.76 10.03 -25.67
CA THR A 61 21.86 9.82 -26.82
C THR A 61 22.54 8.99 -27.91
N SER A 62 23.77 8.50 -27.67
CA SER A 62 24.55 7.73 -28.64
C SER A 62 24.14 6.26 -28.62
N ALA A 63 23.74 5.74 -29.78
CA ALA A 63 23.47 4.32 -29.99
C ALA A 63 24.69 3.45 -29.67
N GLN A 64 25.90 3.90 -30.04
CA GLN A 64 27.14 3.18 -29.77
C GLN A 64 27.40 3.08 -28.27
N ARG A 65 27.26 4.18 -27.53
CA ARG A 65 27.46 4.18 -26.07
C ARG A 65 26.40 3.36 -25.34
N PHE A 66 25.13 3.48 -25.75
CA PHE A 66 24.04 2.65 -25.22
C PHE A 66 24.35 1.17 -25.37
N THR A 67 24.67 0.73 -26.60
CA THR A 67 24.98 -0.68 -26.90
C THR A 67 26.20 -1.16 -26.13
N ALA A 68 27.27 -0.36 -26.08
CA ALA A 68 28.50 -0.72 -25.38
C ALA A 68 28.28 -0.93 -23.88
N VAL A 69 27.49 -0.07 -23.22
CA VAL A 69 27.20 -0.18 -21.78
C VAL A 69 26.18 -1.29 -21.49
N LEU A 70 25.12 -1.40 -22.30
CA LEU A 70 24.10 -2.44 -22.14
C LEU A 70 24.70 -3.85 -22.29
N HIS A 71 25.71 -4.00 -23.15
CA HIS A 71 26.37 -5.28 -23.40
C HIS A 71 27.50 -5.62 -22.41
N GLN A 72 27.76 -4.77 -21.41
CA GLN A 72 28.73 -5.12 -20.38
C GLN A 72 28.30 -6.38 -19.61
N PRO A 73 29.23 -7.29 -19.27
CA PRO A 73 28.88 -8.54 -18.60
C PRO A 73 28.16 -8.35 -17.27
N ASP A 74 28.47 -7.28 -16.56
CA ASP A 74 27.92 -6.89 -15.26
C ASP A 74 26.64 -6.05 -15.36
N CYS A 75 26.29 -5.53 -16.53
CA CYS A 75 24.99 -4.88 -16.76
C CYS A 75 23.88 -5.94 -16.79
N ILE A 76 22.85 -5.86 -15.95
CA ILE A 76 21.80 -6.89 -15.81
C ILE A 76 20.41 -6.42 -16.23
N GLY A 77 20.30 -5.18 -16.67
CA GLY A 77 19.08 -4.57 -17.18
C GLY A 77 19.28 -3.08 -17.41
N ALA A 78 18.27 -2.42 -17.95
CA ALA A 78 18.32 -0.98 -18.13
C ALA A 78 16.94 -0.34 -18.03
N SER A 79 16.92 0.94 -17.75
CA SER A 79 15.80 1.83 -18.00
C SER A 79 16.19 2.83 -19.08
N VAL A 80 15.23 3.22 -19.89
CA VAL A 80 15.42 4.19 -20.97
C VAL A 80 14.43 5.32 -20.76
N THR A 81 14.93 6.55 -20.77
CA THR A 81 14.10 7.74 -20.66
C THR A 81 14.36 8.70 -21.82
N MET A 82 13.70 9.85 -21.77
CA MET A 82 13.81 10.90 -22.78
C MET A 82 15.29 11.19 -23.11
N PRO A 83 15.63 11.43 -24.40
CA PRO A 83 14.78 11.33 -25.58
C PRO A 83 14.76 9.93 -26.23
N ASN A 84 15.35 8.91 -25.58
CA ASN A 84 15.79 7.69 -26.27
C ASN A 84 14.75 6.56 -26.35
N LYS A 85 13.56 6.73 -25.76
CA LYS A 85 12.55 5.66 -25.64
C LYS A 85 12.12 5.06 -26.99
N VAL A 86 12.27 5.79 -28.10
CA VAL A 86 11.97 5.31 -29.45
C VAL A 86 13.24 4.96 -30.21
N THR A 87 14.28 5.81 -30.13
CA THR A 87 15.50 5.68 -30.93
C THR A 87 16.36 4.48 -30.57
N PHE A 88 16.24 3.93 -29.35
CA PHE A 88 16.99 2.75 -28.93
C PHE A 88 16.29 1.42 -29.23
N ILE A 89 15.04 1.44 -29.70
CA ILE A 89 14.31 0.21 -30.06
C ILE A 89 15.08 -0.66 -31.07
N PRO A 90 15.66 -0.13 -32.17
CA PRO A 90 16.34 -0.96 -33.17
C PRO A 90 17.65 -1.60 -32.65
N LEU A 91 18.09 -1.24 -31.45
CA LEU A 91 19.31 -1.75 -30.82
C LEU A 91 19.04 -2.95 -29.90
N LEU A 92 17.77 -3.32 -29.74
CA LEU A 92 17.32 -4.44 -28.90
C LEU A 92 17.02 -5.68 -29.75
N ASP A 93 17.11 -6.86 -29.15
CA ASP A 93 16.86 -8.12 -29.86
C ASP A 93 15.37 -8.35 -30.15
N ASP A 94 14.51 -7.98 -29.19
CA ASP A 94 13.07 -8.14 -29.31
C ASP A 94 12.31 -7.17 -28.39
N LEU A 95 11.00 -7.12 -28.52
CA LEU A 95 10.07 -6.32 -27.73
C LEU A 95 8.95 -7.19 -27.18
N THR A 96 8.43 -6.83 -26.01
CA THR A 96 7.12 -7.31 -25.56
C THR A 96 6.00 -6.78 -26.45
N ASP A 97 4.87 -7.49 -26.52
CA ASP A 97 3.73 -7.09 -27.34
C ASP A 97 3.25 -5.66 -27.01
N ASP A 98 3.22 -5.32 -25.72
CA ASP A 98 2.85 -3.98 -25.27
C ASP A 98 3.87 -2.94 -25.77
N ALA A 99 5.19 -3.19 -25.66
CA ALA A 99 6.19 -2.24 -26.17
C ALA A 99 6.19 -2.13 -27.71
N ARG A 100 5.94 -3.23 -28.42
CA ARG A 100 5.77 -3.24 -29.87
C ARG A 100 4.57 -2.42 -30.29
N THR A 101 3.47 -2.53 -29.55
CA THR A 101 2.25 -1.79 -29.84
C THR A 101 2.39 -0.31 -29.51
N VAL A 102 3.00 0.03 -28.37
CA VAL A 102 3.28 1.42 -27.95
C VAL A 102 4.30 2.09 -28.88
N GLY A 103 5.25 1.34 -29.44
CA GLY A 103 6.35 1.89 -30.22
C GLY A 103 7.33 2.71 -29.37
N ALA A 104 7.43 2.43 -28.08
CA ALA A 104 8.37 3.05 -27.14
C ALA A 104 8.78 2.04 -26.06
N VAL A 105 10.04 2.11 -25.61
CA VAL A 105 10.62 1.30 -24.55
C VAL A 105 11.10 2.19 -23.43
N ASN A 106 10.69 1.90 -22.18
CA ASN A 106 11.22 2.56 -20.99
C ASN A 106 12.04 1.61 -20.10
N THR A 107 11.98 0.30 -20.35
CA THR A 107 12.65 -0.73 -19.56
C THR A 107 13.20 -1.81 -20.49
N VAL A 108 14.43 -2.27 -20.24
CA VAL A 108 15.07 -3.37 -20.95
C VAL A 108 15.45 -4.44 -19.94
N PHE A 109 14.96 -5.66 -20.15
CA PHE A 109 15.36 -6.82 -19.36
C PHE A 109 16.18 -7.79 -20.19
N ILE A 110 17.07 -8.51 -19.53
CA ILE A 110 18.01 -9.43 -20.19
C ILE A 110 17.59 -10.87 -19.93
N ARG A 111 17.60 -11.70 -20.97
CA ARG A 111 17.38 -13.15 -20.87
C ARG A 111 18.51 -13.91 -21.55
N LEU A 112 18.66 -15.19 -21.19
CA LEU A 112 19.53 -16.12 -21.90
C LEU A 112 18.68 -17.00 -22.80
N ASP A 113 19.03 -17.04 -24.08
CA ASP A 113 18.41 -17.97 -25.01
C ASP A 113 18.82 -19.43 -24.72
N ARG A 114 18.35 -20.36 -25.57
CA ARG A 114 18.65 -21.79 -25.41
C ARG A 114 20.14 -22.13 -25.52
N GLN A 115 20.92 -21.30 -26.21
CA GLN A 115 22.37 -21.45 -26.38
C GLN A 115 23.15 -20.77 -25.25
N GLY A 116 22.48 -20.04 -24.36
CA GLY A 116 23.10 -19.29 -23.27
C GLY A 116 23.56 -17.89 -23.67
N SER A 117 23.21 -17.42 -24.87
CA SER A 117 23.52 -16.07 -25.35
C SER A 117 22.55 -15.06 -24.75
N ARG A 118 23.04 -13.85 -24.41
CA ARG A 118 22.23 -12.77 -23.85
C ARG A 118 21.31 -12.19 -24.91
N LYS A 119 20.07 -11.91 -24.51
CA LYS A 119 19.02 -11.27 -25.30
C LYS A 119 18.49 -10.06 -24.56
N TYR A 120 18.41 -8.92 -25.24
CA TYR A 120 18.02 -7.63 -24.70
C TYR A 120 16.60 -7.31 -25.15
N ILE A 121 15.64 -7.42 -24.24
CA ILE A 121 14.22 -7.34 -24.56
C ILE A 121 13.64 -6.02 -24.04
N GLY A 122 13.08 -5.22 -24.93
CA GLY A 122 12.41 -3.96 -24.58
C GLY A 122 10.99 -4.18 -24.08
N THR A 123 10.60 -3.47 -23.03
CA THR A 123 9.23 -3.40 -22.54
C THR A 123 8.83 -1.96 -22.16
N ASN A 124 7.53 -1.73 -21.97
CA ASN A 124 6.99 -0.44 -21.56
C ASN A 124 6.14 -0.61 -20.30
N THR A 125 6.56 0.00 -19.19
CA THR A 125 5.84 -0.04 -17.91
C THR A 125 5.01 1.22 -17.64
N ASP A 126 5.25 2.32 -18.38
CA ASP A 126 4.53 3.58 -18.19
C ASP A 126 3.04 3.45 -18.51
N CYS A 127 2.65 2.57 -19.47
CA CYS A 127 1.24 2.37 -19.83
C CYS A 127 0.41 1.81 -18.68
N MET A 128 0.98 0.88 -17.91
CA MET A 128 0.37 0.37 -16.69
C MET A 128 0.32 1.46 -15.62
N GLY A 129 1.36 2.26 -15.50
CA GLY A 129 1.39 3.40 -14.59
C GLY A 129 0.24 4.38 -14.82
N VAL A 130 0.07 4.85 -16.07
CA VAL A 130 -1.05 5.73 -16.46
C VAL A 130 -2.40 5.12 -16.10
N ARG A 131 -2.62 3.85 -16.45
CA ARG A 131 -3.88 3.15 -16.19
C ARG A 131 -4.21 3.10 -14.69
N GLU A 132 -3.30 2.52 -13.90
CA GLU A 132 -3.56 2.28 -12.48
C GLU A 132 -3.74 3.62 -11.74
N THR A 133 -2.94 4.63 -12.06
CA THR A 133 -3.05 5.96 -11.44
C THR A 133 -4.39 6.64 -11.71
N LEU A 134 -4.89 6.59 -12.95
CA LEU A 134 -6.21 7.12 -13.29
C LEU A 134 -7.34 6.37 -12.58
N LEU A 135 -7.28 5.03 -12.55
CA LEU A 135 -8.32 4.21 -11.90
C LEU A 135 -8.36 4.41 -10.38
N ASN A 136 -7.20 4.56 -9.75
CA ASN A 136 -7.09 4.70 -8.29
C ASN A 136 -7.52 6.09 -7.81
N ASN A 137 -7.27 7.14 -8.59
CA ASN A 137 -7.48 8.52 -8.17
C ASN A 137 -8.76 9.15 -8.74
N SER A 138 -9.41 8.51 -9.71
CA SER A 138 -10.68 9.00 -10.26
C SER A 138 -11.71 7.85 -10.37
N PRO A 139 -12.43 7.54 -9.28
CA PRO A 139 -13.47 6.52 -9.28
C PRO A 139 -14.56 6.83 -10.32
N GLY A 140 -14.90 5.86 -11.17
CA GLY A 140 -15.89 6.05 -12.24
C GLY A 140 -15.32 6.65 -13.52
N ILE A 141 -13.99 6.91 -13.59
CA ILE A 141 -13.36 7.52 -14.76
C ILE A 141 -13.56 6.70 -16.05
N ILE A 142 -13.67 5.38 -15.97
CA ILE A 142 -13.95 4.53 -17.14
C ILE A 142 -15.30 4.92 -17.75
N GLN A 143 -16.34 5.05 -16.92
CA GLN A 143 -17.69 5.42 -17.37
C GLN A 143 -17.73 6.84 -17.91
N ILE A 144 -16.98 7.76 -17.28
CA ILE A 144 -16.88 9.16 -17.70
C ILE A 144 -16.12 9.28 -19.04
N ALA A 145 -15.06 8.50 -19.23
CA ALA A 145 -14.20 8.53 -20.42
C ALA A 145 -14.79 7.75 -21.61
N ASN A 146 -15.61 6.73 -21.35
CA ASN A 146 -16.11 5.84 -22.39
C ASN A 146 -16.88 6.60 -23.47
N CYS A 147 -16.47 6.40 -24.73
CA CYS A 147 -17.01 7.09 -25.91
C CYS A 147 -16.91 8.63 -25.85
N GLN A 148 -16.10 9.19 -24.94
CA GLN A 148 -15.76 10.60 -24.90
C GLN A 148 -14.31 10.80 -25.35
N PRO A 149 -13.93 11.99 -25.84
CA PRO A 149 -12.54 12.22 -26.22
C PRO A 149 -11.59 12.19 -25.02
N ALA A 150 -10.32 11.92 -25.29
CA ALA A 150 -9.23 12.15 -24.36
C ALA A 150 -8.22 13.13 -24.97
N LEU A 151 -7.37 13.73 -24.14
CA LEU A 151 -6.31 14.63 -24.56
C LEU A 151 -4.96 14.14 -24.05
N VAL A 152 -3.96 14.07 -24.92
CA VAL A 152 -2.57 13.80 -24.55
C VAL A 152 -1.72 15.00 -24.94
N VAL A 153 -0.99 15.55 -23.97
CA VAL A 153 -0.10 16.69 -24.15
C VAL A 153 1.34 16.17 -24.28
N GLY A 154 1.92 16.33 -25.46
CA GLY A 154 3.24 15.84 -25.84
C GLY A 154 3.21 14.82 -26.98
N ALA A 155 4.37 14.57 -27.59
CA ALA A 155 4.54 13.58 -28.66
C ALA A 155 5.69 12.57 -28.41
N GLY A 156 6.22 12.53 -27.20
CA GLY A 156 7.33 11.65 -26.82
C GLY A 156 6.93 10.21 -26.49
N GLY A 157 7.88 9.43 -25.99
CA GLY A 157 7.63 8.03 -25.58
C GLY A 157 6.57 7.90 -24.47
N ALA A 158 6.50 8.85 -23.54
CA ALA A 158 5.45 8.88 -22.51
C ALA A 158 4.06 9.18 -23.10
N ALA A 159 3.98 10.05 -24.11
CA ALA A 159 2.74 10.30 -24.85
C ALA A 159 2.22 9.03 -25.53
N ARG A 160 3.11 8.27 -26.19
CA ARG A 160 2.77 6.97 -26.78
C ARG A 160 2.21 5.99 -25.74
N SER A 161 2.84 5.90 -24.57
CA SER A 161 2.35 5.07 -23.46
C SER A 161 0.98 5.50 -22.95
N ALA A 162 0.74 6.81 -22.83
CA ALA A 162 -0.55 7.37 -22.43
C ALA A 162 -1.65 7.06 -23.45
N ILE A 163 -1.39 7.28 -24.74
CA ILE A 163 -2.32 6.97 -25.84
C ILE A 163 -2.70 5.50 -25.81
N TYR A 164 -1.71 4.60 -25.70
CA TYR A 164 -1.95 3.17 -25.62
C TYR A 164 -2.81 2.80 -24.41
N ALA A 165 -2.52 3.38 -23.24
CA ALA A 165 -3.28 3.12 -22.03
C ALA A 165 -4.75 3.58 -22.15
N LEU A 166 -4.97 4.78 -22.69
CA LEU A 166 -6.30 5.34 -22.93
C LEU A 166 -7.08 4.47 -23.92
N TRP A 167 -6.49 4.14 -25.07
CA TRP A 167 -7.11 3.28 -26.07
C TRP A 167 -7.47 1.90 -25.50
N LYS A 168 -6.53 1.22 -24.83
CA LYS A 168 -6.69 -0.16 -24.38
C LYS A 168 -7.70 -0.32 -23.25
N TRP A 169 -7.83 0.68 -22.36
CA TRP A 169 -8.61 0.51 -21.12
C TRP A 169 -9.73 1.53 -20.90
N PHE A 170 -9.73 2.67 -21.59
CA PHE A 170 -10.70 3.75 -21.36
C PHE A 170 -11.66 3.97 -22.54
N SER A 171 -11.42 3.29 -23.67
CA SER A 171 -12.30 3.30 -24.86
C SER A 171 -12.77 4.70 -25.28
N PRO A 172 -11.85 5.67 -25.48
CA PRO A 172 -12.22 7.01 -25.91
C PRO A 172 -12.81 6.98 -27.32
N SER A 173 -13.67 7.94 -27.66
CA SER A 173 -14.17 8.08 -29.04
C SER A 173 -13.09 8.55 -30.02
N GLU A 174 -12.15 9.36 -29.52
CA GLU A 174 -10.98 9.87 -30.23
C GLU A 174 -9.96 10.39 -29.19
N ILE A 175 -8.66 10.39 -29.53
CA ILE A 175 -7.63 10.97 -28.68
C ILE A 175 -7.03 12.19 -29.39
N TYR A 176 -7.20 13.35 -28.76
CA TYR A 176 -6.61 14.60 -29.19
C TYR A 176 -5.16 14.67 -28.77
N LEU A 177 -4.32 15.19 -29.66
CA LEU A 177 -2.90 15.36 -29.45
C LEU A 177 -2.55 16.83 -29.54
N VAL A 178 -1.77 17.31 -28.57
CA VAL A 178 -1.29 18.68 -28.53
C VAL A 178 0.21 18.64 -28.23
N ASN A 179 1.00 19.25 -29.09
CA ASN A 179 2.45 19.32 -28.92
C ASN A 179 3.02 20.56 -29.60
N ARG A 180 4.23 20.96 -29.21
CA ARG A 180 4.90 22.15 -29.75
C ARG A 180 5.25 22.04 -31.24
N LEU A 181 5.56 20.84 -31.74
CA LEU A 181 6.01 20.60 -33.11
C LEU A 181 5.03 19.67 -33.82
N LYS A 182 4.44 20.16 -34.91
CA LYS A 182 3.50 19.37 -35.74
C LYS A 182 4.15 18.11 -36.28
N SER A 183 5.40 18.19 -36.73
CA SER A 183 6.12 17.03 -37.28
C SER A 183 6.24 15.87 -36.28
N GLU A 184 6.47 16.17 -34.99
CA GLU A 184 6.52 15.13 -33.94
C GLU A 184 5.15 14.46 -33.72
N VAL A 185 4.05 15.21 -33.87
CA VAL A 185 2.69 14.66 -33.78
C VAL A 185 2.38 13.79 -34.99
N ASP A 186 2.74 14.24 -36.20
CA ASP A 186 2.54 13.48 -37.44
C ASP A 186 3.28 12.13 -37.36
N ASP A 187 4.53 12.13 -36.89
CA ASP A 187 5.33 10.92 -36.66
C ASP A 187 4.74 10.00 -35.56
N LEU A 188 4.15 10.60 -34.52
CA LEU A 188 3.45 9.85 -33.48
C LEU A 188 2.21 9.17 -34.04
N ILE A 189 1.34 9.90 -34.74
CA ILE A 189 0.10 9.37 -35.33
C ILE A 189 0.43 8.23 -36.29
N SER A 190 1.31 8.49 -37.26
CA SER A 190 1.75 7.49 -38.25
C SER A 190 2.34 6.23 -37.60
N GLY A 191 3.03 6.38 -36.46
CA GLY A 191 3.55 5.25 -35.70
C GLY A 191 2.48 4.43 -34.99
N MET A 192 1.52 5.09 -34.34
CA MET A 192 0.49 4.43 -33.53
C MET A 192 -0.59 3.78 -34.40
N GLU A 193 -0.99 4.39 -35.51
CA GLU A 193 -1.99 3.83 -36.44
C GLU A 193 -1.51 2.54 -37.13
N LYS A 194 -0.18 2.35 -37.24
CA LYS A 194 0.39 1.11 -37.78
C LYS A 194 0.28 -0.06 -36.81
N THR A 195 0.26 0.21 -35.51
CA THR A 195 0.34 -0.81 -34.46
C THR A 195 -0.98 -1.03 -33.73
N ILE A 196 -1.87 -0.04 -33.75
CA ILE A 196 -3.15 -0.05 -33.06
C ILE A 196 -4.29 0.02 -34.08
N PRO A 197 -5.09 -1.04 -34.24
CA PRO A 197 -6.21 -1.03 -35.17
C PRO A 197 -7.28 -0.04 -34.73
N ASP A 198 -7.86 0.66 -35.71
CA ASP A 198 -9.02 1.54 -35.56
C ASP A 198 -8.86 2.68 -34.54
N ILE A 199 -7.62 3.01 -34.14
CA ILE A 199 -7.37 4.16 -33.28
C ILE A 199 -7.66 5.45 -34.03
N LYS A 200 -8.34 6.39 -33.36
CA LYS A 200 -8.60 7.74 -33.90
C LYS A 200 -7.75 8.74 -33.15
N LEU A 201 -6.78 9.33 -33.86
CA LEU A 201 -5.89 10.34 -33.35
C LEU A 201 -6.08 11.64 -34.13
N ARG A 202 -6.17 12.76 -33.42
CA ARG A 202 -6.32 14.08 -34.05
C ARG A 202 -5.36 15.09 -33.43
N HIS A 203 -4.53 15.68 -34.28
CA HIS A 203 -3.74 16.82 -33.89
C HIS A 203 -4.62 18.06 -33.77
N ILE A 204 -4.52 18.77 -32.64
CA ILE A 204 -5.15 20.06 -32.44
C ILE A 204 -4.05 21.12 -32.54
N ASP A 205 -4.10 21.94 -33.59
CA ASP A 205 -3.09 22.95 -33.93
C ASP A 205 -3.68 24.37 -34.02
N VAL A 206 -4.95 24.56 -33.65
CA VAL A 206 -5.63 25.86 -33.68
C VAL A 206 -6.60 25.93 -32.50
N VAL A 207 -6.61 27.07 -31.79
CA VAL A 207 -7.43 27.25 -30.57
C VAL A 207 -8.91 27.35 -30.93
N GLU A 208 -9.27 28.04 -32.01
CA GLU A 208 -10.64 28.26 -32.46
C GLU A 208 -11.40 26.95 -32.71
N ASN A 209 -10.69 25.89 -33.12
CA ASN A 209 -11.28 24.57 -33.33
C ASN A 209 -11.73 23.90 -32.02
N THR A 210 -11.17 24.27 -30.87
CA THR A 210 -11.48 23.61 -29.57
C THR A 210 -12.92 23.84 -29.12
N ASN A 211 -13.52 25.01 -29.41
CA ASN A 211 -14.89 25.35 -29.03
C ASN A 211 -15.96 24.55 -29.79
N HIS A 212 -15.59 23.96 -30.92
CA HIS A 212 -16.47 23.16 -31.76
C HIS A 212 -16.26 21.65 -31.62
N LEU A 213 -15.28 21.24 -30.80
CA LEU A 213 -14.96 19.85 -30.53
C LEU A 213 -15.59 19.41 -29.21
N PRO A 214 -16.03 18.14 -29.10
CA PRO A 214 -16.44 17.60 -27.80
C PRO A 214 -15.26 17.67 -26.81
N ALA A 215 -15.55 18.08 -25.57
CA ALA A 215 -14.53 18.26 -24.55
C ALA A 215 -13.93 16.91 -24.13
N PRO A 216 -12.60 16.81 -23.95
CA PRO A 216 -11.98 15.59 -23.45
C PRO A 216 -12.42 15.32 -22.01
N ARG A 217 -12.36 14.06 -21.57
CA ARG A 217 -12.69 13.66 -20.19
C ARG A 217 -11.52 13.13 -19.39
N VAL A 218 -10.46 12.75 -20.09
CA VAL A 218 -9.18 12.39 -19.50
C VAL A 218 -8.12 13.19 -20.22
N VAL A 219 -7.30 13.91 -19.45
CA VAL A 219 -6.12 14.61 -19.96
C VAL A 219 -4.87 13.97 -19.36
N VAL A 220 -3.89 13.65 -20.19
CA VAL A 220 -2.60 13.13 -19.74
C VAL A 220 -1.48 14.06 -20.23
N GLY A 221 -0.88 14.79 -19.29
CA GLY A 221 0.33 15.57 -19.48
C GLY A 221 1.55 14.65 -19.55
N THR A 222 2.41 14.82 -20.57
CA THR A 222 3.61 13.99 -20.74
C THR A 222 4.87 14.80 -21.11
N VAL A 223 4.80 16.12 -20.93
CA VAL A 223 5.89 17.05 -21.20
C VAL A 223 6.48 17.59 -19.90
N PRO A 224 7.77 17.95 -19.84
CA PRO A 224 8.33 18.65 -18.70
C PRO A 224 7.61 19.97 -18.42
N ASP A 225 7.55 20.37 -17.14
CA ASP A 225 6.95 21.64 -16.75
C ASP A 225 7.89 22.84 -17.07
N GLY A 226 8.00 23.21 -18.34
CA GLY A 226 8.69 24.43 -18.81
C GLY A 226 7.74 25.61 -19.10
N ARG A 227 8.12 26.86 -18.77
CA ARG A 227 7.35 28.04 -19.21
C ARG A 227 7.32 28.05 -20.73
N PRO A 228 6.14 28.07 -21.39
CA PRO A 228 6.05 28.18 -22.83
C PRO A 228 6.78 29.45 -23.30
N ARG A 229 7.72 29.31 -24.23
CA ARG A 229 8.49 30.42 -24.79
C ARG A 229 8.36 30.47 -26.30
N GLU A 230 8.40 29.31 -26.94
CA GLU A 230 8.31 29.21 -28.39
C GLU A 230 6.86 29.28 -28.87
N PRO A 231 6.58 29.78 -30.09
CA PRO A 231 5.22 29.91 -30.61
C PRO A 231 4.40 28.61 -30.52
N GLY A 232 5.02 27.47 -30.82
CA GLY A 232 4.37 26.15 -30.72
C GLY A 232 4.07 25.73 -29.28
N GLU A 233 4.94 26.06 -28.31
CA GLU A 233 4.70 25.79 -26.89
C GLU A 233 3.56 26.65 -26.35
N ILE A 234 3.53 27.93 -26.74
CA ILE A 234 2.48 28.88 -26.35
C ILE A 234 1.13 28.43 -26.92
N LEU A 235 1.10 28.02 -28.19
CA LEU A 235 -0.10 27.49 -28.82
C LEU A 235 -0.59 26.21 -28.13
N ALA A 236 0.30 25.25 -27.88
CA ALA A 236 -0.03 24.02 -27.16
C ALA A 236 -0.63 24.31 -25.78
N TRP A 237 -0.04 25.26 -25.05
CA TRP A 237 -0.56 25.69 -23.75
C TRP A 237 -1.96 26.32 -23.86
N ARG A 238 -2.17 27.22 -24.84
CA ARG A 238 -3.48 27.86 -25.07
C ARG A 238 -4.58 26.86 -25.43
N ILE A 239 -4.24 25.80 -26.15
CA ILE A 239 -5.18 24.72 -26.47
C ILE A 239 -5.55 23.94 -25.19
N CYS A 240 -4.57 23.63 -24.33
CA CYS A 240 -4.83 23.00 -23.04
C CYS A 240 -5.74 23.88 -22.16
N GLU A 241 -5.47 25.19 -22.11
CA GLU A 241 -6.31 26.17 -21.43
C GLU A 241 -7.74 26.17 -21.94
N ALA A 242 -7.94 26.23 -23.27
CA ALA A 242 -9.27 26.22 -23.86
C ALA A 242 -10.07 24.94 -23.52
N PHE A 243 -9.44 23.76 -23.57
CA PHE A 243 -10.11 22.51 -23.20
C PHE A 243 -10.42 22.41 -21.72
N LEU A 244 -9.50 22.82 -20.84
CA LEU A 244 -9.68 22.72 -19.38
C LEU A 244 -10.69 23.75 -18.85
N GLN A 245 -10.82 24.91 -19.48
CA GLN A 245 -11.83 25.92 -19.15
C GLN A 245 -13.24 25.54 -19.62
N ASN A 246 -13.38 24.61 -20.56
CA ASN A 246 -14.67 24.17 -21.07
C ASN A 246 -15.38 23.25 -20.04
N ARG A 247 -16.35 23.80 -19.31
CA ARG A 247 -17.01 23.17 -18.15
C ARG A 247 -18.13 22.17 -18.48
N GLN A 248 -18.09 21.47 -19.63
CA GLN A 248 -19.10 20.45 -19.98
C GLN A 248 -18.95 19.13 -19.15
N GLY A 249 -18.79 19.26 -17.82
CA GLY A 249 -18.66 18.21 -16.82
C GLY A 249 -17.21 17.86 -16.46
N ASN A 250 -16.98 17.44 -15.21
CA ASN A 250 -15.63 17.28 -14.67
C ASN A 250 -15.01 15.93 -15.06
N GLY A 251 -13.77 15.95 -15.56
CA GLY A 251 -12.94 14.79 -15.88
C GLY A 251 -11.73 14.67 -14.95
N ALA A 252 -10.71 13.91 -15.40
CA ALA A 252 -9.44 13.77 -14.68
C ALA A 252 -8.26 14.28 -15.52
N VAL A 253 -7.29 14.93 -14.86
CA VAL A 253 -6.01 15.34 -15.43
C VAL A 253 -4.89 14.65 -14.66
N LEU A 254 -4.17 13.76 -15.35
CA LEU A 254 -2.92 13.17 -14.87
C LEU A 254 -1.77 13.91 -15.53
N ASP A 255 -0.79 14.38 -14.76
CA ASP A 255 0.48 14.83 -15.32
C ASP A 255 1.59 13.84 -14.98
N MET A 256 2.18 13.21 -15.99
CA MET A 256 3.29 12.27 -15.85
C MET A 256 4.60 12.98 -15.48
N CYS A 257 4.64 14.31 -15.54
CA CYS A 257 5.72 15.10 -14.95
C CYS A 257 5.59 15.06 -13.42
N TYR A 258 6.65 14.61 -12.75
CA TYR A 258 6.71 14.53 -11.29
C TYR A 258 7.56 15.64 -10.65
N HIS A 259 8.14 16.55 -11.46
CA HIS A 259 8.89 17.70 -10.95
C HIS A 259 8.60 18.97 -11.76
N PRO A 260 8.01 20.01 -11.13
CA PRO A 260 7.56 20.05 -9.73
C PRO A 260 6.39 19.09 -9.45
N GLU A 261 6.15 18.76 -8.18
CA GLU A 261 5.03 17.88 -7.78
C GLU A 261 3.67 18.43 -8.25
N ARG A 262 3.51 19.76 -8.19
CA ARG A 262 2.36 20.48 -8.70
C ARG A 262 2.78 21.28 -9.93
N THR A 263 2.47 20.74 -11.11
CA THR A 263 2.76 21.38 -12.41
C THR A 263 1.69 22.42 -12.74
N ARG A 264 1.99 23.33 -13.67
CA ARG A 264 0.99 24.32 -14.09
C ARG A 264 -0.22 23.69 -14.76
N LEU A 265 -0.05 22.56 -15.44
CA LEU A 265 -1.18 21.84 -16.04
C LEU A 265 -2.16 21.38 -14.97
N LEU A 266 -1.64 20.86 -13.86
CA LEU A 266 -2.45 20.49 -12.70
C LEU A 266 -3.08 21.72 -12.03
N GLU A 267 -2.34 22.81 -11.84
CA GLU A 267 -2.90 24.06 -11.29
C GLU A 267 -4.06 24.62 -12.13
N LEU A 268 -3.88 24.65 -13.45
CA LEU A 268 -4.90 25.08 -14.41
C LEU A 268 -6.15 24.18 -14.34
N ALA A 269 -5.94 22.87 -14.27
CA ALA A 269 -7.01 21.89 -14.16
C ALA A 269 -7.79 22.05 -12.83
N GLU A 270 -7.09 22.22 -11.71
CA GLU A 270 -7.69 22.40 -10.39
C GLU A 270 -8.56 23.66 -10.31
N ILE A 271 -8.07 24.80 -10.81
CA ILE A 271 -8.82 26.07 -10.84
C ILE A 271 -10.10 25.95 -11.67
N ASN A 272 -10.11 25.04 -12.65
CA ASN A 272 -11.27 24.78 -13.49
C ASN A 272 -12.13 23.58 -13.02
N GLY A 273 -11.85 23.03 -11.84
CA GLY A 273 -12.69 22.02 -11.19
C GLY A 273 -12.46 20.57 -11.65
N TRP A 274 -11.33 20.29 -12.28
CA TRP A 274 -10.95 18.93 -12.68
C TRP A 274 -10.35 18.15 -11.51
N THR A 275 -10.47 16.82 -11.53
CA THR A 275 -9.70 15.96 -10.63
C THR A 275 -8.25 15.92 -11.10
N THR A 276 -7.32 16.43 -10.30
CA THR A 276 -5.88 16.47 -10.62
C THR A 276 -5.14 15.32 -9.98
N ILE A 277 -4.26 14.67 -10.74
CA ILE A 277 -3.47 13.52 -10.29
C ILE A 277 -1.99 13.79 -10.59
N PRO A 278 -1.12 13.94 -9.57
CA PRO A 278 0.29 14.18 -9.79
C PRO A 278 1.03 12.92 -10.23
N GLY A 279 2.15 13.07 -10.95
CA GLY A 279 2.93 11.95 -11.49
C GLY A 279 3.55 11.04 -10.43
N THR A 280 3.58 11.47 -9.17
CA THR A 280 4.01 10.66 -8.01
C THR A 280 3.01 9.55 -7.65
N GLU A 281 1.74 9.68 -8.03
CA GLU A 281 0.67 8.69 -7.76
C GLU A 281 0.76 7.42 -8.62
N VAL A 282 1.82 7.28 -9.41
CA VAL A 282 2.15 6.05 -10.16
C VAL A 282 2.77 4.97 -9.27
N LEU A 283 2.90 5.22 -7.95
CA LEU A 283 3.67 4.41 -6.99
C LEU A 283 2.90 3.57 -5.91
N PRO A 284 1.56 3.35 -5.90
CA PRO A 284 0.80 2.79 -4.75
C PRO A 284 1.05 1.29 -4.42
N ILE A 285 0.59 0.83 -3.24
CA ILE A 285 0.64 -0.60 -2.81
C ILE A 285 -0.68 -1.32 -3.11
N THR A 286 -0.61 -2.49 -3.75
CA THR A 286 -1.76 -3.38 -3.92
C THR A 286 -1.72 -4.53 -2.90
N LEU A 287 -2.80 -4.70 -2.13
CA LEU A 287 -3.06 -5.91 -1.32
C LEU A 287 -3.41 -7.06 -2.26
N LYS A 288 -2.53 -8.06 -2.30
CA LYS A 288 -2.50 -9.04 -3.40
C LYS A 288 -3.71 -9.98 -3.47
N LEU A 289 -4.31 -10.40 -2.35
CA LEU A 289 -5.49 -11.29 -2.41
C LEU A 289 -6.78 -10.51 -2.64
N SER A 290 -7.00 -9.46 -1.85
CA SER A 290 -8.22 -8.64 -1.88
C SER A 290 -8.28 -7.61 -3.01
N GLY A 291 -7.19 -7.42 -3.77
CA GLY A 291 -7.11 -6.45 -4.86
C GLY A 291 -7.24 -4.98 -4.43
N LYS A 292 -7.30 -4.72 -3.12
CA LYS A 292 -7.45 -3.38 -2.56
C LYS A 292 -6.15 -2.60 -2.75
N VAL A 293 -6.26 -1.35 -3.15
CA VAL A 293 -5.12 -0.45 -3.30
C VAL A 293 -5.08 0.46 -2.09
N ILE A 294 -3.93 0.52 -1.44
CA ILE A 294 -3.67 1.47 -0.36
C ILE A 294 -2.98 2.68 -1.01
N PRO A 295 -3.55 3.89 -0.89
CA PRO A 295 -3.09 5.07 -1.63
C PRO A 295 -1.70 5.54 -1.19
N ASN A 296 -1.30 5.27 0.06
CA ASN A 296 0.05 5.55 0.53
C ASN A 296 0.51 4.52 1.58
N ARG A 297 1.78 4.60 1.97
CA ARG A 297 2.46 3.58 2.78
C ARG A 297 2.34 3.84 4.29
N ILE A 298 1.43 4.72 4.72
CA ILE A 298 1.24 5.07 6.13
C ILE A 298 -0.15 4.63 6.56
N TYR A 299 -0.23 3.97 7.72
CA TYR A 299 -1.49 3.52 8.30
C TYR A 299 -1.65 3.95 9.76
N ARG A 300 -2.89 4.15 10.16
CA ARG A 300 -3.28 4.27 11.56
C ARG A 300 -3.34 2.87 12.18
N THR A 301 -2.43 2.55 13.10
CA THR A 301 -2.51 1.30 13.90
C THR A 301 -3.77 1.30 14.77
N PRO A 302 -4.31 0.15 15.22
CA PRO A 302 -5.31 0.16 16.28
C PRO A 302 -4.83 0.87 17.57
N LEU A 303 -5.65 1.74 18.18
CA LEU A 303 -5.53 2.19 19.59
C LEU A 303 -6.93 2.34 20.18
N SER A 304 -7.20 1.78 21.37
CA SER A 304 -8.50 1.94 22.03
C SER A 304 -8.93 3.41 22.14
N GLU A 305 -10.15 3.72 21.69
CA GLU A 305 -10.69 5.09 21.59
C GLU A 305 -11.44 5.55 22.84
N TYR A 306 -12.05 4.60 23.57
CA TYR A 306 -12.95 4.88 24.70
C TYR A 306 -14.08 5.86 24.38
N ALA A 307 -14.60 5.82 23.14
CA ALA A 307 -15.59 6.76 22.61
C ALA A 307 -16.99 6.13 22.38
N SER A 308 -17.31 5.06 23.11
CA SER A 308 -18.62 4.39 23.06
C SER A 308 -19.34 4.49 24.41
N THR A 309 -20.61 4.08 24.47
CA THR A 309 -21.37 4.04 25.72
C THR A 309 -20.81 2.99 26.70
N TYR A 310 -20.96 3.26 28.00
CA TYR A 310 -20.73 2.31 29.07
C TYR A 310 -21.73 2.63 30.19
N ASP A 311 -22.39 1.60 30.71
CA ASP A 311 -23.33 1.70 31.82
C ASP A 311 -23.09 0.50 32.75
N GLU A 312 -22.70 0.78 33.99
CA GLU A 312 -22.36 -0.24 35.00
C GLU A 312 -23.59 -1.00 35.52
N ASN A 313 -24.77 -0.42 35.39
CA ASN A 313 -26.03 -1.02 35.85
C ASN A 313 -26.81 -1.68 34.71
N ASP A 314 -26.46 -1.37 33.47
CA ASP A 314 -27.12 -1.87 32.26
C ASP A 314 -26.11 -2.22 31.16
N ILE A 315 -25.60 -3.45 31.22
CA ILE A 315 -24.60 -3.95 30.26
C ILE A 315 -25.13 -3.96 28.82
N GLU A 316 -26.44 -3.96 28.60
CA GLU A 316 -27.04 -3.93 27.26
C GLU A 316 -26.87 -2.56 26.57
N LYS A 317 -26.68 -1.49 27.36
CA LYS A 317 -26.36 -0.15 26.88
C LYS A 317 -24.86 0.08 26.70
N THR A 318 -24.02 -0.90 26.95
CA THR A 318 -22.57 -0.78 26.78
C THR A 318 -22.15 -1.06 25.34
N GLY A 319 -21.20 -0.27 24.84
CA GLY A 319 -20.52 -0.54 23.59
C GLY A 319 -21.14 0.03 22.32
N ILE A 320 -22.15 0.90 22.44
CA ILE A 320 -22.77 1.60 21.31
C ILE A 320 -21.82 2.73 20.88
N PRO A 321 -21.34 2.75 19.61
CA PRO A 321 -20.58 3.86 19.07
C PRO A 321 -21.32 5.19 19.21
N ARG A 322 -20.68 6.21 19.80
CA ARG A 322 -21.23 7.58 19.89
C ARG A 322 -20.87 8.38 18.64
N PRO A 323 -21.51 9.53 18.36
CA PRO A 323 -21.11 10.41 17.26
C PRO A 323 -19.61 10.74 17.23
N ARG A 324 -19.00 10.96 18.42
CA ARG A 324 -17.56 11.17 18.57
C ARG A 324 -16.70 10.04 18.00
N TYR A 325 -17.20 8.79 18.02
CA TYR A 325 -16.50 7.64 17.42
C TYR A 325 -16.33 7.84 15.91
N ALA A 326 -17.37 8.31 15.20
CA ALA A 326 -17.29 8.59 13.78
C ALA A 326 -16.45 9.85 13.46
N GLU A 327 -16.61 10.92 14.24
CA GLU A 327 -15.81 12.15 14.11
C GLU A 327 -14.31 11.88 14.20
N LEU A 328 -13.89 11.03 15.15
CA LEU A 328 -12.48 10.64 15.30
C LEU A 328 -11.92 10.03 14.00
N TYR A 329 -12.66 9.14 13.34
CA TYR A 329 -12.17 8.54 12.11
C TYR A 329 -12.29 9.46 10.91
N GLN A 330 -13.21 10.43 10.94
CA GLN A 330 -13.25 11.51 9.95
C GLN A 330 -11.96 12.36 10.05
N GLU A 331 -11.57 12.77 11.26
CA GLU A 331 -10.33 13.53 11.50
C GLU A 331 -9.09 12.77 10.97
N LEU A 332 -9.03 11.46 11.20
CA LEU A 332 -7.92 10.62 10.71
C LEU A 332 -7.94 10.43 9.19
N ALA A 333 -9.13 10.35 8.57
CA ALA A 333 -9.26 10.27 7.12
C ALA A 333 -8.81 11.57 6.46
N ASP A 334 -9.25 12.72 6.98
CA ASP A 334 -8.83 14.04 6.53
C ASP A 334 -7.31 14.26 6.71
N GLY A 335 -6.73 13.61 7.72
CA GLY A 335 -5.29 13.59 7.97
C GLY A 335 -4.44 12.83 6.94
N GLY A 336 -5.05 12.07 6.02
CA GLY A 336 -4.38 11.49 4.85
C GLY A 336 -3.80 10.07 5.02
N ALA A 337 -4.16 9.34 6.07
CA ALA A 337 -3.71 7.94 6.25
C ALA A 337 -4.28 7.03 5.13
N GLY A 338 -3.44 6.23 4.48
CA GLY A 338 -3.90 5.33 3.41
C GLY A 338 -4.66 4.09 3.90
N LEU A 339 -4.45 3.72 5.16
CA LEU A 339 -5.14 2.63 5.83
C LEU A 339 -5.48 3.05 7.26
N ILE A 340 -6.73 2.87 7.67
CA ILE A 340 -7.23 3.23 9.00
C ILE A 340 -7.74 1.99 9.72
N CYS A 341 -7.02 1.58 10.76
CA CYS A 341 -7.49 0.54 11.66
C CYS A 341 -8.24 1.15 12.85
N PHE A 342 -9.37 0.55 13.22
CA PHE A 342 -10.04 0.90 14.47
C PHE A 342 -9.29 0.28 15.65
N GLY A 343 -9.45 0.85 16.82
CA GLY A 343 -9.01 0.30 18.09
C GLY A 343 -9.81 -0.92 18.51
N ASN A 344 -9.60 -1.36 19.75
CA ASN A 344 -10.16 -2.60 20.26
C ASN A 344 -11.69 -2.61 20.22
N ILE A 345 -12.23 -3.59 19.49
CA ILE A 345 -13.64 -3.96 19.50
C ILE A 345 -13.76 -5.35 20.14
N PRO A 346 -14.06 -5.43 21.46
CA PRO A 346 -14.41 -6.69 22.10
C PRO A 346 -15.58 -7.38 21.39
N ILE A 347 -15.45 -8.68 21.16
CA ILE A 347 -16.50 -9.53 20.56
C ILE A 347 -17.39 -10.23 21.59
N ASP A 348 -17.26 -9.81 22.85
CA ASP A 348 -17.99 -10.35 23.99
C ASP A 348 -18.14 -9.24 25.04
N ARG A 349 -19.39 -8.91 25.38
CA ARG A 349 -19.68 -7.81 26.32
C ARG A 349 -19.28 -8.11 27.76
N ASP A 350 -19.12 -9.38 28.12
CA ASP A 350 -18.75 -9.79 29.49
C ASP A 350 -17.23 -9.77 29.67
N ASN A 351 -16.48 -9.58 28.59
CA ASN A 351 -15.01 -9.57 28.56
C ASN A 351 -14.52 -8.31 27.84
N LEU A 352 -14.49 -7.19 28.55
CA LEU A 352 -14.05 -5.90 28.04
C LEU A 352 -12.58 -5.64 28.38
N GLU A 353 -11.86 -4.98 27.47
CA GLU A 353 -10.50 -4.48 27.73
C GLU A 353 -10.55 -3.32 28.71
N ASN A 354 -11.54 -2.43 28.55
CA ASN A 354 -11.80 -1.32 29.43
C ASN A 354 -13.25 -0.80 29.25
N TYR A 355 -13.61 0.21 30.04
CA TYR A 355 -14.84 0.97 29.83
C TYR A 355 -14.86 1.66 28.45
N ASN A 356 -16.06 1.92 27.94
CA ASN A 356 -16.30 2.72 26.73
C ASN A 356 -15.66 2.17 25.43
N ASN A 357 -15.20 0.92 25.38
CA ASN A 357 -14.89 0.25 24.11
C ASN A 357 -16.18 0.15 23.27
N ALA A 358 -16.07 0.20 21.94
CA ALA A 358 -17.16 -0.26 21.07
C ALA A 358 -17.24 -1.79 21.15
N VAL A 359 -18.44 -2.39 21.14
CA VAL A 359 -18.60 -3.84 21.37
C VAL A 359 -19.42 -4.47 20.25
N LEU A 360 -18.95 -5.62 19.75
CA LEU A 360 -19.68 -6.46 18.80
C LEU A 360 -20.05 -7.79 19.48
N ASP A 361 -21.25 -7.86 20.06
CA ASP A 361 -21.76 -9.07 20.67
C ASP A 361 -23.05 -9.51 19.96
N PRO A 362 -23.23 -10.79 19.58
CA PRO A 362 -24.48 -11.28 19.00
C PRO A 362 -25.73 -11.01 19.86
N ARG A 363 -25.56 -10.76 21.16
CA ARG A 363 -26.62 -10.43 22.11
C ARG A 363 -26.98 -8.94 22.11
N ASN A 364 -26.39 -8.10 21.25
CA ASN A 364 -26.68 -6.65 21.20
C ASN A 364 -28.17 -6.41 20.93
N PRO A 365 -28.87 -5.61 21.77
CA PRO A 365 -30.29 -5.31 21.55
C PRO A 365 -30.51 -4.26 20.45
N TRP A 366 -29.42 -3.75 19.87
CA TRP A 366 -29.38 -2.75 18.81
C TRP A 366 -28.70 -3.32 17.58
N ASP A 367 -29.03 -2.79 16.40
CA ASP A 367 -28.43 -3.23 15.14
C ASP A 367 -26.96 -2.78 15.03
N PRO A 368 -25.99 -3.71 15.07
CA PRO A 368 -24.59 -3.34 15.00
C PRO A 368 -24.15 -2.88 13.61
N VAL A 369 -24.85 -3.26 12.54
CA VAL A 369 -24.50 -2.79 11.19
C VAL A 369 -24.73 -1.28 11.10
N SER A 370 -25.92 -0.82 11.46
CA SER A 370 -26.26 0.61 11.47
C SER A 370 -25.42 1.42 12.46
N ALA A 371 -25.03 0.82 13.58
CA ALA A 371 -24.23 1.50 14.61
C ALA A 371 -22.77 1.76 14.17
N PHE A 372 -22.14 0.84 13.45
CA PHE A 372 -20.74 0.97 13.01
C PHE A 372 -20.57 1.65 11.64
N ALA A 373 -21.60 1.60 10.78
CA ALA A 373 -21.53 2.16 9.42
C ALA A 373 -21.11 3.65 9.35
N PRO A 374 -21.55 4.56 10.24
CA PRO A 374 -21.12 5.96 10.19
C PRO A 374 -19.60 6.12 10.36
N ALA A 375 -18.99 5.41 11.30
CA ALA A 375 -17.56 5.48 11.57
C ALA A 375 -16.74 4.86 10.42
N ILE A 376 -17.21 3.74 9.86
CA ILE A 376 -16.58 3.09 8.70
C ILE A 376 -16.64 4.01 7.48
N LYS A 377 -17.78 4.63 7.22
CA LYS A 377 -17.95 5.61 6.14
C LYS A 377 -17.01 6.80 6.32
N ALA A 378 -16.91 7.33 7.54
CA ALA A 378 -16.03 8.45 7.87
C ALA A 378 -14.55 8.10 7.60
N ALA A 379 -14.07 6.95 8.09
CA ALA A 379 -12.72 6.47 7.85
C ALA A 379 -12.36 6.37 6.37
N LYS A 380 -13.32 5.95 5.54
CA LYS A 380 -13.11 5.73 4.09
C LYS A 380 -13.32 6.98 3.23
N SER A 381 -13.71 8.11 3.83
CA SER A 381 -14.14 9.32 3.11
C SER A 381 -13.08 9.92 2.18
N ARG A 382 -11.79 9.63 2.42
CA ARG A 382 -10.63 10.07 1.60
C ARG A 382 -9.92 8.94 0.86
N GLY A 383 -10.60 7.82 0.65
CA GLY A 383 -10.04 6.67 -0.10
C GLY A 383 -9.18 5.73 0.74
N ALA A 384 -9.08 5.94 2.06
CA ALA A 384 -8.40 5.02 2.95
C ALA A 384 -9.13 3.66 3.00
N ILE A 385 -8.36 2.58 3.12
CA ILE A 385 -8.90 1.27 3.47
C ILE A 385 -9.25 1.26 4.96
N CYS A 386 -10.38 0.67 5.35
CA CYS A 386 -10.82 0.61 6.75
C CYS A 386 -10.83 -0.83 7.29
N LEU A 387 -10.06 -1.09 8.37
CA LEU A 387 -9.93 -2.40 9.02
C LEU A 387 -10.21 -2.31 10.54
N PRO A 388 -11.43 -2.59 10.99
CA PRO A 388 -11.72 -2.57 12.42
C PRO A 388 -11.05 -3.74 13.18
N GLN A 389 -10.53 -3.48 14.39
CA GLN A 389 -9.79 -4.48 15.16
C GLN A 389 -10.71 -5.32 16.06
N LEU A 390 -10.81 -6.62 15.76
CA LEU A 390 -11.54 -7.58 16.59
C LEU A 390 -10.65 -8.15 17.69
N GLN A 391 -11.16 -8.15 18.92
CA GLN A 391 -10.40 -8.51 20.11
C GLN A 391 -11.25 -9.27 21.12
N PHE A 392 -10.59 -10.11 21.92
CA PHE A 392 -11.15 -10.68 23.14
C PHE A 392 -10.03 -10.63 24.20
N PRO A 393 -10.22 -9.98 25.36
CA PRO A 393 -9.11 -9.67 26.25
C PRO A 393 -8.49 -10.86 26.96
N GLY A 394 -9.26 -11.94 27.16
CA GLY A 394 -8.78 -13.14 27.84
C GLY A 394 -8.45 -12.87 29.32
N ARG A 395 -7.29 -13.35 29.80
CA ARG A 395 -6.81 -13.06 31.17
C ARG A 395 -6.52 -11.58 31.48
N GLN A 396 -6.63 -10.66 30.51
CA GLN A 396 -6.34 -9.23 30.69
C GLN A 396 -7.61 -8.39 30.93
N VAL A 397 -8.75 -9.00 31.24
CA VAL A 397 -9.95 -8.27 31.70
C VAL A 397 -9.70 -7.73 33.12
N PRO A 398 -9.86 -6.41 33.36
CA PRO A 398 -9.76 -5.84 34.70
C PRO A 398 -10.75 -6.50 35.68
N GLU A 399 -10.31 -6.74 36.91
CA GLU A 399 -11.10 -7.45 37.93
C GLU A 399 -12.45 -6.78 38.23
N PHE A 400 -12.48 -5.45 38.16
CA PHE A 400 -13.71 -4.67 38.38
C PHE A 400 -14.74 -4.84 37.25
N LEU A 401 -14.35 -5.27 36.05
CA LEU A 401 -15.27 -5.59 34.95
C LEU A 401 -15.74 -7.03 35.05
N ASN A 402 -14.80 -7.95 35.22
CA ASN A 402 -15.10 -9.36 35.34
C ASN A 402 -14.07 -10.03 36.25
N LYS A 403 -14.54 -10.60 37.38
CA LYS A 403 -13.70 -11.31 38.33
C LYS A 403 -13.26 -12.69 37.81
N ASN A 404 -14.02 -13.29 36.89
CA ASN A 404 -13.81 -14.64 36.38
C ASN A 404 -13.84 -14.68 34.84
N PRO A 405 -12.93 -13.97 34.14
CA PRO A 405 -12.90 -13.95 32.68
C PRO A 405 -12.56 -15.33 32.11
N LYS A 406 -12.62 -15.47 30.79
CA LYS A 406 -12.22 -16.70 30.09
C LYS A 406 -10.82 -16.53 29.48
N SER A 407 -10.06 -17.62 29.35
CA SER A 407 -8.70 -17.60 28.78
C SER A 407 -8.32 -18.96 28.19
N ALA A 408 -7.13 -19.07 27.58
CA ALA A 408 -6.57 -20.35 27.16
C ALA A 408 -6.39 -21.34 28.34
N SER A 409 -6.02 -20.82 29.51
CA SER A 409 -5.84 -21.58 30.77
C SER A 409 -6.12 -20.68 31.98
N ASP A 410 -6.17 -21.25 33.19
CA ASP A 410 -6.47 -20.60 34.47
C ASP A 410 -5.30 -19.79 35.07
N VAL A 411 -4.43 -19.24 34.22
CA VAL A 411 -3.27 -18.45 34.63
C VAL A 411 -3.67 -16.98 34.78
N GLN A 412 -3.77 -16.49 36.02
CA GLN A 412 -4.16 -15.11 36.32
C GLN A 412 -3.04 -14.12 36.04
N LEU A 413 -3.36 -12.98 35.40
CA LEU A 413 -2.39 -11.89 35.22
C LEU A 413 -2.13 -11.19 36.55
N GLU A 414 -0.87 -11.19 36.98
CA GLU A 414 -0.44 -10.46 38.16
C GLU A 414 -0.71 -8.95 38.02
N PRO A 415 -0.94 -8.24 39.14
CA PRO A 415 -1.17 -6.79 39.11
C PRO A 415 -0.07 -6.05 38.34
N CYS A 416 -0.47 -5.29 37.34
CA CYS A 416 0.42 -4.51 36.48
C CYS A 416 -0.35 -3.36 35.83
N LEU A 417 0.37 -2.37 35.30
CA LEU A 417 -0.24 -1.18 34.66
C LEU A 417 -1.28 -0.46 35.55
N ASN A 418 -1.08 -0.47 36.87
CA ASN A 418 -1.98 0.10 37.89
C ASN A 418 -3.39 -0.52 37.89
N LYS A 419 -3.52 -1.80 37.52
CA LYS A 419 -4.78 -2.55 37.57
C LYS A 419 -4.57 -3.94 38.17
N THR A 420 -5.63 -4.50 38.73
CA THR A 420 -5.77 -5.95 38.99
C THR A 420 -6.64 -6.58 37.90
N TYR A 421 -6.45 -7.88 37.68
CA TYR A 421 -7.12 -8.62 36.61
C TYR A 421 -7.85 -9.82 37.18
N GLY A 422 -9.02 -10.13 36.62
CA GLY A 422 -9.82 -11.27 37.06
C GLY A 422 -9.07 -12.60 36.91
N LYS A 423 -9.39 -13.56 37.77
CA LYS A 423 -8.81 -14.92 37.69
C LYS A 423 -9.51 -15.69 36.58
N PRO A 424 -8.83 -16.03 35.48
CA PRO A 424 -9.53 -16.62 34.36
C PRO A 424 -9.89 -18.08 34.62
N THR A 425 -10.94 -18.56 33.94
CA THR A 425 -11.19 -19.98 33.74
C THR A 425 -10.79 -20.40 32.32
N ALA A 426 -10.31 -21.63 32.17
CA ALA A 426 -9.94 -22.16 30.86
C ALA A 426 -11.18 -22.33 29.97
N LEU A 427 -11.11 -21.86 28.72
CA LEU A 427 -12.14 -22.12 27.72
C LEU A 427 -12.26 -23.62 27.47
N THR A 428 -13.49 -24.14 27.48
CA THR A 428 -13.79 -25.48 26.98
C THR A 428 -13.69 -25.50 25.45
N LYS A 429 -13.57 -26.69 24.86
CA LYS A 429 -13.52 -26.82 23.39
C LYS A 429 -14.80 -26.32 22.70
N ALA A 430 -15.94 -26.43 23.37
CA ALA A 430 -17.20 -25.87 22.87
C ALA A 430 -17.15 -24.34 22.87
N GLU A 431 -16.67 -23.70 23.94
CA GLU A 431 -16.52 -22.25 24.02
C GLU A 431 -15.45 -21.72 23.03
N ILE A 432 -14.37 -22.47 22.77
CA ILE A 432 -13.40 -22.11 21.72
C ILE A 432 -14.11 -22.04 20.35
N LYS A 433 -14.90 -23.06 19.99
CA LYS A 433 -15.67 -23.08 18.74
C LYS A 433 -16.72 -21.97 18.68
N GLU A 434 -17.38 -21.68 19.80
CA GLU A 434 -18.31 -20.54 19.89
C GLU A 434 -17.58 -19.22 19.62
N LEU A 435 -16.40 -19.03 20.22
CA LEU A 435 -15.61 -17.82 20.05
C LEU A 435 -15.10 -17.66 18.60
N VAL A 436 -14.73 -18.76 17.92
CA VAL A 436 -14.49 -18.75 16.46
C VAL A 436 -15.72 -18.22 15.72
N GLY A 437 -16.91 -18.74 16.06
CA GLY A 437 -18.18 -18.27 15.49
C GLY A 437 -18.45 -16.79 15.73
N ARG A 438 -18.08 -16.25 16.89
CA ARG A 438 -18.21 -14.82 17.20
C ARG A 438 -17.27 -13.95 16.38
N TYR A 439 -16.02 -14.37 16.15
CA TYR A 439 -15.12 -13.68 15.21
C TYR A 439 -15.67 -13.64 13.79
N VAL A 440 -16.24 -14.75 13.32
CA VAL A 440 -16.89 -14.83 11.99
C VAL A 440 -18.08 -13.89 11.92
N TRP A 441 -19.00 -13.96 12.89
CA TRP A 441 -20.18 -13.10 12.93
C TRP A 441 -19.80 -11.61 12.97
N ALA A 442 -18.85 -11.23 13.81
CA ALA A 442 -18.38 -9.84 13.90
C ALA A 442 -17.75 -9.36 12.58
N SER A 443 -17.01 -10.22 11.88
CA SER A 443 -16.46 -9.91 10.56
C SER A 443 -17.56 -9.70 9.52
N GLU A 444 -18.61 -10.53 9.52
CA GLU A 444 -19.77 -10.38 8.62
C GLU A 444 -20.54 -9.08 8.89
N VAL A 445 -20.72 -8.71 10.16
CA VAL A 445 -21.37 -7.45 10.56
C VAL A 445 -20.58 -6.26 10.04
N LEU A 446 -19.26 -6.24 10.24
CA LEU A 446 -18.39 -5.15 9.77
C LEU A 446 -18.34 -5.08 8.25
N ALA A 447 -18.31 -6.22 7.56
CA ALA A 447 -18.40 -6.27 6.09
C ALA A 447 -19.72 -5.65 5.61
N LYS A 448 -20.85 -6.01 6.22
CA LYS A 448 -22.18 -5.42 5.91
C LYS A 448 -22.24 -3.92 6.22
N ALA A 449 -21.53 -3.47 7.26
CA ALA A 449 -21.41 -2.06 7.61
C ALA A 449 -20.48 -1.27 6.67
N GLY A 450 -19.79 -1.94 5.74
CA GLY A 450 -19.00 -1.33 4.67
C GLY A 450 -17.48 -1.37 4.89
N ALA A 451 -16.98 -2.09 5.90
CA ALA A 451 -15.55 -2.24 6.14
C ALA A 451 -14.88 -3.01 4.99
N ASP A 452 -13.62 -2.67 4.68
CA ASP A 452 -12.86 -3.39 3.64
C ASP A 452 -12.27 -4.70 4.14
N GLY A 453 -12.29 -4.92 5.45
CA GLY A 453 -11.69 -6.07 6.10
C GLY A 453 -11.71 -5.94 7.62
N ILE A 454 -10.95 -6.80 8.28
CA ILE A 454 -10.71 -6.77 9.73
C ILE A 454 -9.24 -6.91 10.05
N ILE A 455 -8.87 -6.54 11.28
CA ILE A 455 -7.58 -6.92 11.86
C ILE A 455 -7.80 -7.75 13.13
N LEU A 456 -7.25 -8.96 13.16
CA LEU A 456 -7.28 -9.83 14.34
C LEU A 456 -6.18 -9.41 15.32
N HIS A 457 -6.51 -9.29 16.61
CA HIS A 457 -5.52 -8.92 17.62
C HIS A 457 -4.71 -10.12 18.16
N GLY A 458 -3.66 -10.50 17.43
CA GLY A 458 -2.69 -11.55 17.76
C GLY A 458 -1.48 -11.08 18.58
N ALA A 459 -1.62 -10.08 19.45
CA ALA A 459 -0.50 -9.44 20.14
C ALA A 459 -0.86 -9.00 21.56
N HIS A 460 0.11 -8.43 22.29
CA HIS A 460 -0.07 -7.71 23.56
C HIS A 460 -0.67 -8.53 24.71
N GLY A 461 -0.60 -9.85 24.63
CA GLY A 461 -1.11 -10.73 25.68
C GLY A 461 -2.62 -10.92 25.68
N TYR A 462 -3.36 -10.54 24.63
CA TYR A 462 -4.79 -10.86 24.49
C TYR A 462 -5.02 -12.30 24.01
N ILE A 463 -6.28 -12.75 23.86
CA ILE A 463 -6.60 -14.18 23.76
C ILE A 463 -5.80 -14.94 22.70
N LEU A 464 -5.60 -14.35 21.51
CA LEU A 464 -4.88 -15.01 20.43
C LEU A 464 -3.39 -15.19 20.80
N ASN A 465 -2.78 -14.16 21.40
CA ASN A 465 -1.44 -14.25 21.98
C ASN A 465 -1.38 -15.23 23.17
N GLN A 466 -2.46 -15.31 23.96
CA GLN A 466 -2.53 -16.21 25.11
C GLN A 466 -2.55 -17.68 24.70
N PHE A 467 -3.19 -18.03 23.57
CA PHE A 467 -3.10 -19.37 23.00
C PHE A 467 -1.70 -19.66 22.44
N LEU A 468 -1.06 -18.68 21.80
CA LEU A 468 0.27 -18.85 21.22
C LEU A 468 1.40 -18.98 22.26
N SER A 469 1.28 -18.31 23.42
CA SER A 469 2.32 -18.27 24.44
C SER A 469 2.28 -19.47 25.40
N PRO A 470 3.39 -20.22 25.56
CA PRO A 470 3.44 -21.38 26.46
C PRO A 470 3.38 -20.99 27.94
N LEU A 471 3.57 -19.71 28.29
CA LEU A 471 3.38 -19.23 29.67
C LEU A 471 1.90 -19.19 30.06
N THR A 472 1.04 -18.88 29.10
CA THR A 472 -0.39 -18.64 29.32
C THR A 472 -1.27 -19.78 28.84
N ASN A 473 -0.80 -20.55 27.85
CA ASN A 473 -1.44 -21.76 27.37
C ASN A 473 -0.79 -23.00 28.00
N ARG A 474 -1.41 -23.50 29.07
CA ARG A 474 -1.02 -24.73 29.79
C ARG A 474 -1.92 -25.91 29.44
N ARG A 475 -2.65 -25.83 28.32
CA ARG A 475 -3.55 -26.90 27.87
C ARG A 475 -2.76 -28.12 27.43
N THR A 476 -3.36 -29.29 27.63
CA THR A 476 -2.85 -30.60 27.21
C THR A 476 -3.66 -31.22 26.07
N ASP A 477 -4.69 -30.51 25.58
CA ASP A 477 -5.53 -30.93 24.46
C ASP A 477 -5.00 -30.42 23.11
N GLU A 478 -5.80 -30.53 22.05
CA GLU A 478 -5.41 -30.14 20.69
C GLU A 478 -5.14 -28.63 20.51
N TYR A 479 -5.39 -27.80 21.53
CA TYR A 479 -5.14 -26.36 21.51
C TYR A 479 -3.92 -25.95 22.37
N GLY A 480 -3.16 -26.87 22.96
CA GLY A 480 -1.94 -26.57 23.72
C GLY A 480 -0.79 -27.55 23.49
N GLY A 481 0.32 -27.31 24.17
CA GLY A 481 1.56 -28.07 23.98
C GLY A 481 2.37 -27.57 22.78
N SER A 482 2.35 -28.29 21.66
CA SER A 482 3.17 -27.97 20.47
C SER A 482 2.80 -26.62 19.83
N LEU A 483 3.71 -26.05 19.03
CA LEU A 483 3.45 -24.77 18.35
C LEU A 483 2.22 -24.85 17.44
N GLU A 484 2.04 -25.96 16.73
CA GLU A 484 0.90 -26.21 15.84
C GLU A 484 -0.42 -26.16 16.62
N ASN A 485 -0.48 -26.81 17.79
CA ASN A 485 -1.66 -26.80 18.63
C ASN A 485 -1.94 -25.41 19.21
N ARG A 486 -0.90 -24.70 19.64
CA ARG A 486 -1.01 -23.33 20.15
C ARG A 486 -1.46 -22.33 19.08
N ALA A 487 -1.03 -22.52 17.83
CA ALA A 487 -1.45 -21.71 16.67
C ALA A 487 -2.82 -22.11 16.10
N ARG A 488 -3.35 -23.28 16.47
CA ARG A 488 -4.62 -23.81 15.93
C ARG A 488 -5.77 -22.84 16.04
N PHE A 489 -5.93 -22.19 17.18
CA PHE A 489 -7.08 -21.30 17.42
C PHE A 489 -7.12 -20.12 16.44
N ILE A 490 -6.01 -19.39 16.25
CA ILE A 490 -5.98 -18.27 15.30
C ILE A 490 -6.12 -18.73 13.84
N LEU A 491 -5.55 -19.89 13.50
CA LEU A 491 -5.70 -20.48 12.16
C LEU A 491 -7.14 -20.91 11.87
N GLU A 492 -7.85 -21.47 12.86
CA GLU A 492 -9.27 -21.81 12.75
C GLU A 492 -10.12 -20.56 12.52
N ILE A 493 -9.84 -19.44 13.20
CA ILE A 493 -10.52 -18.17 12.98
C ILE A 493 -10.31 -17.67 11.54
N VAL A 494 -9.05 -17.60 11.08
CA VAL A 494 -8.74 -17.16 9.72
C VAL A 494 -9.45 -18.03 8.68
N ASN A 495 -9.36 -19.35 8.80
CA ASN A 495 -10.00 -20.29 7.88
C ASN A 495 -11.54 -20.18 7.91
N ALA A 496 -12.14 -19.98 9.09
CA ALA A 496 -13.58 -19.82 9.22
C ALA A 496 -14.07 -18.53 8.56
N ILE A 497 -13.38 -17.39 8.77
CA ILE A 497 -13.71 -16.11 8.12
C ILE A 497 -13.59 -16.26 6.59
N LYS A 498 -12.51 -16.87 6.10
CA LYS A 498 -12.30 -17.13 4.67
C LYS A 498 -13.40 -17.98 4.03
N SER A 499 -13.98 -18.91 4.79
CA SER A 499 -15.07 -19.75 4.29
C SER A 499 -16.40 -19.02 4.13
N LYS A 500 -16.52 -17.81 4.71
CA LYS A 500 -17.76 -17.02 4.74
C LYS A 500 -17.67 -15.73 3.94
N LEU A 501 -16.49 -15.10 3.90
CA LEU A 501 -16.28 -13.80 3.25
C LEU A 501 -15.40 -13.91 2.00
N PRO A 502 -15.73 -13.18 0.92
CA PRO A 502 -15.00 -13.22 -0.35
C PRO A 502 -13.63 -12.54 -0.22
N LEU A 503 -12.56 -13.32 -0.28
CA LEU A 503 -11.19 -12.83 -0.06
C LEU A 503 -10.64 -11.98 -1.19
N ASP A 504 -11.24 -12.06 -2.37
CA ASP A 504 -10.96 -11.15 -3.49
C ASP A 504 -11.49 -9.73 -3.23
N ARG A 505 -12.18 -9.50 -2.10
CA ARG A 505 -12.78 -8.20 -1.75
C ARG A 505 -12.64 -7.83 -0.27
N PHE A 506 -12.39 -8.80 0.61
CA PHE A 506 -12.32 -8.59 2.06
C PHE A 506 -10.93 -8.93 2.61
N VAL A 507 -10.30 -7.93 3.24
CA VAL A 507 -8.93 -8.04 3.80
C VAL A 507 -8.99 -8.75 5.16
N ILE A 508 -8.12 -9.74 5.36
CA ILE A 508 -7.83 -10.28 6.69
C ILE A 508 -6.44 -9.82 7.08
N ALA A 509 -6.35 -9.03 8.14
CA ALA A 509 -5.09 -8.59 8.73
C ALA A 509 -4.86 -9.18 10.12
N VAL A 510 -3.62 -9.18 10.60
CA VAL A 510 -3.28 -9.57 11.96
C VAL A 510 -2.33 -8.54 12.57
N LYS A 511 -2.70 -7.99 13.74
CA LYS A 511 -1.74 -7.28 14.60
C LYS A 511 -0.97 -8.33 15.39
N PHE A 512 0.30 -8.50 15.10
CA PHE A 512 1.05 -9.70 15.47
C PHE A 512 2.21 -9.38 16.41
N ASN A 513 2.41 -10.21 17.44
CA ASN A 513 3.49 -10.04 18.39
C ASN A 513 4.80 -10.61 17.82
N CYS A 514 5.86 -9.80 17.74
CA CYS A 514 7.17 -10.32 17.38
C CYS A 514 7.82 -11.12 18.51
N HIS A 515 7.57 -10.72 19.76
CA HIS A 515 8.18 -11.28 20.94
C HIS A 515 7.39 -10.86 22.20
N ASP A 516 7.26 -11.74 23.19
CA ASP A 516 6.59 -11.39 24.45
C ASP A 516 7.50 -10.60 25.41
N PHE A 517 8.83 -10.64 25.19
CA PHE A 517 9.87 -10.04 26.04
C PHE A 517 9.83 -10.53 27.49
N ILE A 518 9.53 -11.81 27.66
CA ILE A 518 9.54 -12.51 28.94
C ILE A 518 10.17 -13.88 28.74
N GLU A 519 10.99 -14.30 29.70
CA GLU A 519 11.63 -15.61 29.66
C GLU A 519 10.58 -16.73 29.65
N GLY A 520 10.80 -17.73 28.79
CA GLY A 520 9.86 -18.84 28.60
C GLY A 520 8.56 -18.46 27.88
N GLY A 521 8.41 -17.22 27.41
CA GLY A 521 7.32 -16.77 26.53
C GLY A 521 7.49 -17.21 25.08
N GLN A 522 6.78 -16.56 24.16
CA GLN A 522 6.92 -16.84 22.73
C GLN A 522 8.32 -16.46 22.22
N SER A 523 8.98 -17.41 21.55
CA SER A 523 10.24 -17.13 20.88
C SER A 523 10.02 -16.49 19.51
N PHE A 524 10.96 -15.66 19.08
CA PHE A 524 10.89 -15.04 17.75
C PHE A 524 10.86 -16.07 16.61
N ALA A 525 11.62 -17.15 16.74
CA ALA A 525 11.67 -18.22 15.73
C ALA A 525 10.29 -18.88 15.54
N GLU A 526 9.57 -19.17 16.62
CA GLU A 526 8.20 -19.67 16.55
C GLU A 526 7.26 -18.66 15.89
N GLN A 527 7.41 -17.37 16.19
CA GLN A 527 6.59 -16.33 15.56
C GLN A 527 6.84 -16.22 14.05
N CYS A 528 8.06 -16.44 13.56
CA CYS A 528 8.34 -16.55 12.13
C CYS A 528 7.64 -17.75 11.47
N VAL A 529 7.49 -18.86 12.18
CA VAL A 529 6.73 -20.02 11.68
C VAL A 529 5.23 -19.70 11.63
N VAL A 530 4.69 -19.11 12.71
CA VAL A 530 3.26 -18.79 12.81
C VAL A 530 2.83 -17.72 11.81
N ILE A 531 3.62 -16.66 11.62
CA ILE A 531 3.30 -15.61 10.64
C ILE A 531 3.26 -16.17 9.22
N LYS A 532 4.14 -17.14 8.91
CA LYS A 532 4.12 -17.85 7.62
C LYS A 532 2.86 -18.71 7.48
N TRP A 533 2.50 -19.50 8.49
CA TRP A 533 1.23 -20.24 8.46
C TRP A 533 0.01 -19.35 8.29
N LEU A 534 0.02 -18.14 8.88
CA LEU A 534 -1.04 -17.16 8.69
C LEU A 534 -1.07 -16.57 7.27
N GLU A 535 0.09 -16.30 6.66
CA GLU A 535 0.18 -15.92 5.25
C GLU A 535 -0.39 -17.03 4.34
N ASP A 536 0.01 -18.28 4.56
CA ASP A 536 -0.46 -19.42 3.77
C ASP A 536 -1.96 -19.65 3.99
N ALA A 537 -2.43 -19.41 5.21
CA ALA A 537 -3.84 -19.40 5.55
C ALA A 537 -4.59 -18.20 4.96
N GLY A 538 -3.95 -17.22 4.31
CA GLY A 538 -4.64 -16.15 3.56
C GLY A 538 -4.72 -14.79 4.24
N VAL A 539 -3.89 -14.52 5.25
CA VAL A 539 -3.73 -13.17 5.81
C VAL A 539 -3.03 -12.26 4.80
N ASP A 540 -3.55 -11.05 4.58
CA ASP A 540 -3.09 -10.08 3.58
C ASP A 540 -2.13 -9.03 4.15
N PHE A 541 -2.26 -8.70 5.43
CA PHE A 541 -1.53 -7.62 6.08
C PHE A 541 -1.14 -7.98 7.52
N PHE A 542 0.10 -7.70 7.89
CA PHE A 542 0.60 -7.85 9.25
C PHE A 542 1.03 -6.50 9.82
N ASP A 543 0.51 -6.15 11.00
CA ASP A 543 0.99 -5.01 11.80
C ASP A 543 1.83 -5.54 12.97
N ILE A 544 3.15 -5.43 12.83
CA ILE A 544 4.10 -5.97 13.80
C ILE A 544 4.18 -5.07 15.02
N SER A 545 4.03 -5.68 16.20
CA SER A 545 4.22 -5.07 17.51
C SER A 545 4.91 -6.05 18.46
N GLY A 546 5.00 -5.74 19.76
CA GLY A 546 5.68 -6.59 20.73
C GLY A 546 5.21 -6.39 22.17
N GLY A 547 5.52 -7.34 23.04
CA GLY A 547 5.29 -7.30 24.48
C GLY A 547 3.92 -7.80 24.94
N THR A 548 3.67 -7.72 26.24
CA THR A 548 2.41 -8.08 26.93
C THR A 548 2.13 -7.11 28.08
N TYR A 549 1.00 -7.19 28.78
CA TYR A 549 0.78 -6.33 29.96
C TYR A 549 1.78 -6.63 31.09
N ALA A 550 2.21 -7.88 31.24
CA ALA A 550 3.25 -8.29 32.18
C ALA A 550 4.65 -7.78 31.79
N SER A 551 4.90 -7.60 30.50
CA SER A 551 6.18 -7.16 29.95
C SER A 551 5.95 -6.19 28.77
N PRO A 552 5.54 -4.94 29.04
CA PRO A 552 5.05 -4.03 28.00
C PRO A 552 6.20 -3.48 27.18
N ALA A 553 6.28 -3.83 25.89
CA ALA A 553 7.31 -3.30 24.99
C ALA A 553 6.97 -1.91 24.42
N TRP A 554 5.74 -1.42 24.68
CA TRP A 554 5.26 -0.10 24.26
C TRP A 554 5.29 0.95 25.38
N ARG A 555 5.72 0.58 26.59
CA ARG A 555 5.87 1.49 27.76
C ARG A 555 6.94 0.97 28.72
N GLY A 556 7.46 1.82 29.60
CA GLY A 556 8.34 1.38 30.69
C GLY A 556 9.77 1.06 30.22
N ASN A 557 10.48 0.23 30.98
CA ASN A 557 11.91 -0.01 30.80
C ASN A 557 12.24 -0.68 29.47
N ILE A 558 11.46 -1.68 29.05
CA ILE A 558 11.67 -2.36 27.76
C ILE A 558 11.53 -1.38 26.61
N MET A 559 10.52 -0.50 26.63
CA MET A 559 10.40 0.53 25.58
C MET A 559 11.62 1.45 25.56
N LYS A 560 12.20 1.81 26.72
CA LYS A 560 13.42 2.62 26.79
C LYS A 560 14.61 1.87 26.19
N GLU A 561 14.80 0.60 26.56
CA GLU A 561 15.84 -0.26 26.00
C GLU A 561 15.71 -0.40 24.47
N LEU A 562 14.48 -0.65 23.98
CA LEU A 562 14.17 -0.71 22.55
C LEU A 562 14.42 0.63 21.85
N ALA A 563 14.13 1.76 22.51
CA ALA A 563 14.43 3.10 21.99
C ALA A 563 15.93 3.40 21.96
N GLU A 564 16.72 2.72 22.79
CA GLU A 564 18.17 2.89 22.84
C GLU A 564 18.92 2.04 21.82
N ARG A 565 18.27 0.99 21.28
CA ARG A 565 18.85 0.10 20.26
C ARG A 565 19.32 0.91 19.04
N PRO A 566 20.53 0.61 18.50
CA PRO A 566 21.05 1.29 17.32
C PRO A 566 20.10 1.27 16.12
N SER A 567 19.43 0.14 15.88
CA SER A 567 18.44 0.00 14.81
C SER A 567 17.25 0.93 14.96
N GLN A 568 16.72 1.13 16.17
CA GLN A 568 15.64 2.09 16.41
C GLN A 568 16.14 3.52 16.17
N LYS A 569 17.31 3.86 16.70
CA LYS A 569 17.91 5.19 16.55
C LYS A 569 18.20 5.52 15.09
N MET A 570 18.62 4.54 14.30
CA MET A 570 18.88 4.70 12.86
C MET A 570 17.61 4.66 12.02
N ARG A 571 16.69 3.73 12.30
CA ARG A 571 15.60 3.35 11.37
C ARG A 571 14.19 3.73 11.85
N GLY A 572 14.03 4.25 13.07
CA GLY A 572 12.82 4.93 13.51
C GLY A 572 11.73 4.10 14.21
N SER A 573 11.82 2.77 14.30
CA SER A 573 10.82 1.94 14.99
C SER A 573 11.40 0.98 16.03
N TYR A 574 10.63 0.73 17.10
CA TYR A 574 10.99 -0.21 18.17
C TYR A 574 11.09 -1.66 17.67
N PHE A 575 10.32 -2.04 16.66
CA PHE A 575 10.18 -3.44 16.26
C PHE A 575 10.73 -3.74 14.85
N ILE A 576 11.45 -2.79 14.25
CA ILE A 576 11.89 -2.86 12.85
C ILE A 576 12.78 -4.08 12.56
N GLU A 577 13.69 -4.44 13.46
CA GLU A 577 14.57 -5.61 13.28
C GLU A 577 13.76 -6.91 13.15
N TRP A 578 12.76 -7.07 14.01
CA TRP A 578 11.89 -8.26 13.96
C TRP A 578 11.00 -8.26 12.73
N ALA A 579 10.46 -7.11 12.34
CA ALA A 579 9.68 -6.98 11.11
C ALA A 579 10.53 -7.40 9.89
N GLN A 580 11.77 -6.91 9.76
CA GLN A 580 12.66 -7.30 8.67
C GLN A 580 12.87 -8.82 8.58
N GLU A 581 13.20 -9.45 9.71
CA GLU A 581 13.44 -10.89 9.76
C GLU A 581 12.17 -11.70 9.47
N MET A 582 11.01 -11.27 9.96
CA MET A 582 9.72 -11.88 9.62
C MET A 582 9.37 -11.68 8.14
N LYS A 583 9.71 -10.54 7.55
CA LYS A 583 9.42 -10.26 6.14
C LYS A 583 10.13 -11.24 5.21
N LYS A 584 11.32 -11.72 5.58
CA LYS A 584 12.09 -12.70 4.80
C LYS A 584 11.37 -14.03 4.60
N VAL A 585 10.47 -14.41 5.51
CA VAL A 585 9.67 -15.65 5.38
C VAL A 585 8.34 -15.44 4.65
N LEU A 586 7.95 -14.18 4.44
CA LEU A 586 6.75 -13.81 3.70
C LEU A 586 7.04 -13.62 2.21
N SER A 587 6.02 -13.83 1.40
CA SER A 587 6.10 -13.80 -0.07
C SER A 587 5.02 -12.94 -0.72
N ARG A 588 3.91 -12.75 0.00
CA ARG A 588 2.69 -12.13 -0.49
C ARG A 588 2.18 -11.03 0.44
N ALA A 589 2.07 -11.32 1.73
CA ALA A 589 1.43 -10.42 2.67
C ALA A 589 2.23 -9.13 2.85
N VAL A 590 1.51 -8.01 2.98
CA VAL A 590 2.11 -6.70 3.24
C VAL A 590 2.52 -6.61 4.70
N MET A 591 3.74 -6.15 4.97
CA MET A 591 4.26 -6.00 6.32
C MET A 591 4.31 -4.54 6.76
N GLY A 592 3.55 -4.21 7.80
CA GLY A 592 3.66 -2.97 8.54
C GLY A 592 4.35 -3.15 9.89
N THR A 593 4.93 -2.08 10.41
CA THR A 593 5.40 -2.04 11.81
C THR A 593 4.94 -0.79 12.53
N THR A 594 4.57 -0.94 13.79
CA THR A 594 4.03 0.14 14.61
C THR A 594 4.90 0.43 15.82
N GLY A 595 5.19 1.72 16.06
CA GLY A 595 5.79 2.20 17.31
C GLY A 595 7.19 2.77 17.12
N GLY A 596 7.40 3.99 17.63
CA GLY A 596 8.68 4.72 17.55
C GLY A 596 8.73 5.76 16.43
N TRP A 597 7.90 5.61 15.39
CA TRP A 597 7.87 6.47 14.22
C TRP A 597 7.53 7.93 14.54
N ARG A 598 8.48 8.83 14.28
CA ARG A 598 8.37 10.27 14.57
C ARG A 598 9.03 11.18 13.52
N ASP A 599 9.70 10.61 12.53
CA ASP A 599 10.47 11.34 11.53
C ASP A 599 10.13 10.81 10.14
N SER A 600 9.68 11.69 9.25
CA SER A 600 9.22 11.33 7.91
C SER A 600 10.31 10.73 7.04
N HIS A 601 11.57 11.19 7.17
CA HIS A 601 12.69 10.65 6.40
C HIS A 601 13.03 9.23 6.84
N ARG A 602 12.98 8.94 8.14
CA ARG A 602 13.20 7.56 8.64
C ARG A 602 12.09 6.61 8.22
N MET A 603 10.84 7.10 8.19
CA MET A 603 9.71 6.34 7.68
C MET A 603 9.89 6.01 6.19
N ALA A 604 10.21 7.02 5.38
CA ALA A 604 10.50 6.85 3.95
C ALA A 604 11.68 5.89 3.74
N GLU A 605 12.79 6.10 4.45
CA GLU A 605 14.00 5.27 4.34
C GLU A 605 13.72 3.81 4.70
N ALA A 606 12.94 3.51 5.75
CA ALA A 606 12.61 2.14 6.10
C ALA A 606 11.75 1.44 5.03
N VAL A 607 10.87 2.18 4.38
CA VAL A 607 10.04 1.68 3.28
C VAL A 607 10.88 1.49 2.02
N GLU A 608 11.71 2.47 1.66
CA GLU A 608 12.61 2.41 0.50
C GLU A 608 13.65 1.28 0.65
N ARG A 609 14.14 1.07 1.88
CA ARG A 609 15.02 -0.04 2.24
C ARG A 609 14.29 -1.39 2.30
N GLY A 610 12.99 -1.43 1.99
CA GLY A 610 12.19 -2.64 2.05
C GLY A 610 12.15 -3.28 3.42
N ASP A 611 12.56 -2.57 4.48
CA ASP A 611 12.57 -3.06 5.86
C ASP A 611 11.15 -3.40 6.31
N VAL A 612 10.20 -2.58 5.86
CA VAL A 612 8.75 -2.77 5.94
C VAL A 612 8.09 -2.30 4.65
N ASP A 613 6.88 -2.76 4.39
CA ASP A 613 6.06 -2.25 3.28
C ASP A 613 5.25 -1.01 3.71
N MET A 614 4.89 -0.94 4.98
CA MET A 614 4.05 0.12 5.55
C MET A 614 4.50 0.59 6.95
N VAL A 615 4.17 1.83 7.28
CA VAL A 615 4.50 2.50 8.55
C VAL A 615 3.25 2.73 9.39
N GLY A 616 3.23 2.18 10.60
CA GLY A 616 2.10 2.25 11.52
C GLY A 616 2.21 3.36 12.55
N LEU A 617 1.28 4.30 12.51
CA LEU A 617 1.26 5.48 13.39
C LEU A 617 0.16 5.40 14.43
N GLY A 618 0.58 5.58 15.68
CA GLY A 618 -0.27 5.53 16.87
C GLY A 618 -0.39 6.90 17.52
N ARG A 619 0.43 7.10 18.57
CA ARG A 619 0.42 8.32 19.41
C ARG A 619 0.61 9.62 18.62
N THR A 620 1.40 9.60 17.54
CA THR A 620 1.59 10.77 16.68
C THR A 620 0.28 11.29 16.09
N LEU A 621 -0.60 10.38 15.64
CA LEU A 621 -1.91 10.75 15.09
C LEU A 621 -2.93 11.17 16.15
N ARG A 622 -2.68 10.85 17.43
CA ARG A 622 -3.48 11.39 18.53
C ARG A 622 -3.08 12.84 18.84
N GLU A 623 -1.79 13.14 18.76
CA GLU A 623 -1.26 14.48 19.04
C GLU A 623 -1.49 15.43 17.87
N ASP A 624 -1.37 14.94 16.64
CA ASP A 624 -1.52 15.69 15.40
C ASP A 624 -2.22 14.81 14.33
N PRO A 625 -3.55 14.91 14.17
CA PRO A 625 -4.27 14.14 13.17
C PRO A 625 -3.79 14.39 11.73
N ASP A 626 -3.24 15.57 11.43
CA ASP A 626 -2.71 15.96 10.11
C ASP A 626 -1.24 15.51 9.90
N PHE A 627 -0.68 14.73 10.83
CA PHE A 627 0.71 14.29 10.77
C PHE A 627 1.04 13.51 9.50
N VAL A 628 0.11 12.72 8.94
CA VAL A 628 0.39 11.95 7.71
C VAL A 628 0.61 12.88 6.53
N ASN A 629 -0.28 13.85 6.30
CA ASN A 629 -0.11 14.87 5.25
C ASN A 629 1.23 15.60 5.38
N LYS A 630 1.60 16.02 6.59
CA LYS A 630 2.90 16.67 6.87
C LYS A 630 4.08 15.72 6.62
N ALA A 631 3.95 14.45 7.00
CA ALA A 631 5.00 13.45 6.81
C ALA A 631 5.21 13.13 5.33
N ILE A 632 4.14 13.04 4.53
CA ILE A 632 4.22 12.82 3.08
C ILE A 632 4.94 14.00 2.40
N LYS A 633 4.71 15.23 2.87
CA LYS A 633 5.43 16.44 2.40
C LYS A 633 6.87 16.55 2.91
N GLY A 634 7.33 15.64 3.76
CA GLY A 634 8.68 15.68 4.35
C GLY A 634 8.90 16.78 5.41
N GLU A 635 7.82 17.35 5.94
CA GLU A 635 7.85 18.48 6.89
C GLU A 635 8.16 18.03 8.33
N ILE A 636 7.99 16.74 8.62
CA ILE A 636 8.24 16.19 9.96
C ILE A 636 9.68 15.73 10.09
N ARG A 637 10.47 16.47 10.88
CA ARG A 637 11.84 16.12 11.25
C ARG A 637 12.03 16.14 12.76
N LEU A 638 12.73 15.14 13.26
CA LEU A 638 13.37 15.28 14.57
C LEU A 638 14.67 16.04 14.37
N SER A 639 14.67 17.35 14.67
CA SER A 639 15.92 18.11 14.68
C SER A 639 16.85 17.55 15.76
N LYS A 640 18.07 17.15 15.34
CA LYS A 640 19.21 16.66 16.12
C LYS A 640 19.06 15.26 16.74
N LEU A 641 19.80 14.30 16.16
CA LEU A 641 20.81 13.56 16.92
C LEU A 641 22.17 13.99 16.41
#